data_AF-A0A915Z0B7-F1
#
_entry.id   AF-A0A915Z0B7-F1
#
_cell.length_a   1.000
_cell.length_b   1.000
_cell.length_c   1.000
_cell.angle_alpha   90.00
_cell.angle_beta   90.00
_cell.angle_gamma   90.00
#
_symmetry.space_group_name_H-M   'P 1'
#
loop_
_entity.id
_entity.type
_entity.pdbx_description
1 polymer ?
#
loop_
_entity_poly.entity_id
_entity_poly.type
_entity_poly.pdbx_seq_one_letter_code
_entity_poly.pdbx_strand_id
1 'polypeptide(L)'
;MAFIFNVLIIPRIEYRAQLIILSEYECNKIMAKFRILFKHKLKFMKTTPNSIVHLKEMFNVKNIEDNQLQAKTTNFILQINDKNELGMITKIRLYNLQQLLFLNDNPIYSLQEKDIIRYKKIFTTQLKNYYILECIKMLKTQNFSIAINDTVDKMEIIGGNILIKDILPEEIYFDNLRSIKKLNIMFADQILTLDGKNLLTLKEILGKRFKKFFSPNRSLIEKSWKIIEDCILDNNEVIKRRISIEARNKIGTSFAHNLKGTILTKMNSDSEPINNGFIFGKKKLYNDIILVYGKNYNLGSNNIVLEHFITVNNPDDLFMGLKKCLGCFLDETSTLGPLERIHKQSNCLVNLRIEDVYFLENYLYSHAIIIHETDSYIVPDIIQSHIESNIWHEHNFIIEPLLFKQDDIRLNIFESNMQKSTQNCIEKYVKKEKFNKNLTIEKLNIINYKLIQQLGEQIFVYIDGSVINNGTENIDGIAGLHFYDKDHKLIDEFYVNIEHWISPSKAEVTSFIIALIIVHNISNVEIITDNEFIFNYFNDIICKTEIYNTRKLLKTQNNIYIWALIRQFIDLNEIIIPKITKIKAHDDDLYHNFLDQQIKGRYSDRNRVYSVNFNFFQLNKIEYMLTWNNIIIEKPIRRFIRYYNEILNLEKFFNLRRNRKYTIDSVEWAITFEFLKENENVLQTNFHTTKRRRYKIKNLIEEIPTVEQRKLTNFDIYKDWKCPVCLFPKLLADFLRQEIKMTKVHIFETGVKFLDFIFDSTHKIWVDRCDLQKDKEISLGVTKEDKKHYSYDKNIIKKDINHKVYQKVEGLLNNIYFNIEPLDFIVRVNHYPGSSGI
;
A
#
# COMPACT_ATOMS: atom_id res chain seq x y z
N MET A 1 28.71 -24.88 -8.26
CA MET A 1 27.24 -24.97 -8.52
C MET A 1 26.49 -23.73 -8.05
N ALA A 2 26.65 -23.28 -6.80
CA ALA A 2 26.01 -22.06 -6.30
C ALA A 2 26.35 -20.81 -7.13
N PHE A 3 27.63 -20.61 -7.47
CA PHE A 3 28.09 -19.54 -8.36
C PHE A 3 27.34 -19.51 -9.70
N ILE A 4 27.35 -20.63 -10.44
CA ILE A 4 26.66 -20.77 -11.73
C ILE A 4 25.17 -20.44 -11.58
N PHE A 5 24.52 -20.94 -10.53
CA PHE A 5 23.11 -20.68 -10.31
C PHE A 5 22.83 -19.18 -10.06
N ASN A 6 23.58 -18.57 -9.15
CA ASN A 6 23.36 -17.18 -8.73
C ASN A 6 23.75 -16.15 -9.79
N VAL A 7 24.80 -16.41 -10.56
CA VAL A 7 25.40 -15.46 -11.52
C VAL A 7 24.87 -15.66 -12.93
N LEU A 8 24.50 -16.89 -13.33
CA LEU A 8 24.05 -17.17 -14.70
C LEU A 8 22.57 -17.52 -14.77
N ILE A 9 22.10 -18.47 -13.95
CA ILE A 9 20.74 -19.00 -14.05
C ILE A 9 19.70 -17.99 -13.54
N ILE A 10 19.91 -17.42 -12.36
CA ILE A 10 18.99 -16.46 -11.76
C ILE A 10 18.78 -15.22 -12.66
N PRO A 11 19.84 -14.56 -13.18
CA PRO A 11 19.64 -13.44 -14.11
C PRO A 11 18.91 -13.82 -15.40
N ARG A 12 19.15 -15.03 -15.94
CA ARG A 12 18.40 -15.53 -17.11
C ARG A 12 16.92 -15.73 -16.81
N ILE A 13 16.58 -16.24 -15.62
CA ILE A 13 15.19 -16.38 -15.17
C ILE A 13 14.56 -15.00 -14.97
N GLU A 14 15.24 -14.07 -14.31
CA GLU A 14 14.79 -12.68 -14.10
C GLU A 14 14.49 -11.99 -15.44
N TYR A 15 15.39 -12.14 -16.42
CA TYR A 15 15.22 -11.60 -17.77
C TYR A 15 14.01 -12.20 -18.49
N ARG A 16 13.89 -13.54 -18.52
CA ARG A 16 12.77 -14.22 -19.22
C ARG A 16 11.42 -13.96 -18.56
N ALA A 17 11.39 -13.77 -17.26
CA ALA A 17 10.17 -13.53 -16.52
C ALA A 17 9.77 -12.05 -16.47
N GLN A 18 10.43 -11.10 -17.16
CA GLN A 18 10.25 -9.64 -16.96
C GLN A 18 8.80 -9.15 -16.80
N LEU A 19 7.86 -9.65 -17.61
CA LEU A 19 6.44 -9.26 -17.58
C LEU A 19 5.51 -10.30 -16.94
N ILE A 20 6.06 -11.33 -16.30
CA ILE A 20 5.31 -12.42 -15.67
C ILE A 20 5.73 -12.53 -14.21
N ILE A 21 4.77 -12.78 -13.34
CA ILE A 21 5.01 -13.12 -11.94
C ILE A 21 4.65 -14.58 -11.76
N LEU A 22 5.66 -15.39 -11.43
CA LEU A 22 5.50 -16.80 -11.14
C LEU A 22 4.88 -16.96 -9.76
N SER A 23 3.92 -17.87 -9.62
CA SER A 23 3.37 -18.25 -8.33
C SER A 23 4.43 -18.92 -7.44
N GLU A 24 4.22 -18.88 -6.12
CA GLU A 24 5.09 -19.58 -5.17
C GLU A 24 5.23 -21.07 -5.51
N TYR A 25 4.15 -21.71 -5.95
CA TYR A 25 4.16 -23.11 -6.39
C TYR A 25 5.06 -23.33 -7.62
N GLU A 26 4.96 -22.48 -8.64
CA GLU A 26 5.80 -22.58 -9.84
C GLU A 26 7.28 -22.35 -9.50
N CYS A 27 7.58 -21.31 -8.70
CA CYS A 27 8.92 -21.05 -8.19
C CYS A 27 9.47 -22.28 -7.45
N ASN A 28 8.68 -22.85 -6.52
CA ASN A 28 9.08 -24.02 -5.75
C ASN A 28 9.27 -25.27 -6.60
N LYS A 29 8.44 -25.48 -7.63
CA LYS A 29 8.56 -26.60 -8.57
C LYS A 29 9.85 -26.51 -9.38
N ILE A 30 10.21 -25.30 -9.84
CA ILE A 30 11.47 -25.06 -10.56
C ILE A 30 12.66 -25.25 -9.61
N MET A 31 12.58 -24.64 -8.41
CA MET A 31 13.65 -24.71 -7.40
C MET A 31 13.87 -26.12 -6.86
N ALA A 32 12.82 -26.95 -6.74
CA ALA A 32 12.92 -28.28 -6.14
C ALA A 32 13.95 -29.17 -6.85
N LYS A 33 13.97 -29.17 -8.19
CA LYS A 33 14.93 -29.97 -8.97
C LYS A 33 16.37 -29.56 -8.67
N PHE A 34 16.63 -28.25 -8.64
CA PHE A 34 17.96 -27.72 -8.32
C PHE A 34 18.35 -28.01 -6.86
N ARG A 35 17.44 -27.79 -5.90
CA ARG A 35 17.69 -28.07 -4.46
C ARG A 35 18.05 -29.53 -4.22
N ILE A 36 17.33 -30.46 -4.86
CA ILE A 36 17.61 -31.89 -4.77
C ILE A 36 19.01 -32.18 -5.32
N LEU A 37 19.32 -31.74 -6.55
CA LEU A 37 20.64 -31.94 -7.16
C LEU A 37 21.76 -31.35 -6.29
N PHE A 38 21.59 -30.13 -5.80
CA PHE A 38 22.55 -29.42 -4.97
C PHE A 38 22.84 -30.20 -3.68
N LYS A 39 21.79 -30.64 -2.98
CA LYS A 39 21.92 -31.48 -1.77
C LYS A 39 22.62 -32.80 -2.06
N HIS A 40 22.23 -33.50 -3.13
CA HIS A 40 22.86 -34.78 -3.50
C HIS A 40 24.36 -34.62 -3.80
N LYS A 41 24.77 -33.56 -4.51
CA LYS A 41 26.18 -33.28 -4.79
C LYS A 41 26.98 -32.96 -3.51
N LEU A 42 26.33 -32.35 -2.51
CA LEU A 42 26.90 -32.13 -1.18
C LEU A 42 26.77 -33.35 -0.25
N LYS A 43 26.23 -34.48 -0.73
CA LYS A 43 25.94 -35.69 0.05
C LYS A 43 24.99 -35.45 1.24
N PHE A 44 24.13 -34.44 1.16
CA PHE A 44 23.04 -34.20 2.11
C PHE A 44 21.86 -35.13 1.81
N MET A 45 21.01 -35.37 2.81
CA MET A 45 19.75 -36.08 2.59
C MET A 45 18.77 -35.24 1.78
N LYS A 46 17.83 -35.89 1.07
CA LYS A 46 16.76 -35.15 0.37
C LYS A 46 15.90 -34.33 1.35
N THR A 47 15.73 -34.85 2.56
CA THR A 47 14.96 -34.27 3.68
C THR A 47 15.68 -33.14 4.42
N THR A 48 16.95 -32.84 4.10
CA THR A 48 17.68 -31.70 4.66
C THR A 48 16.87 -30.41 4.47
N PRO A 49 16.74 -29.54 5.48
CA PRO A 49 16.00 -28.30 5.35
C PRO A 49 16.47 -27.42 4.17
N ASN A 50 15.54 -26.82 3.43
CA ASN A 50 15.87 -25.94 2.30
C ASN A 50 16.54 -24.63 2.75
N SER A 51 16.27 -24.16 3.97
CA SER A 51 16.87 -22.93 4.51
C SER A 51 18.39 -22.97 4.51
N ILE A 52 19.02 -24.12 4.74
CA ILE A 52 20.49 -24.31 4.70
C ILE A 52 21.07 -23.97 3.33
N VAL A 53 20.33 -24.26 2.26
CA VAL A 53 20.77 -24.00 0.88
C VAL A 53 20.75 -22.50 0.59
N HIS A 54 19.75 -21.79 1.13
CA HIS A 54 19.48 -20.39 0.83
C HIS A 54 20.13 -19.39 1.79
N LEU A 55 20.43 -19.80 3.02
CA LEU A 55 21.01 -18.95 4.05
C LEU A 55 22.38 -18.40 3.59
N LYS A 56 22.59 -17.09 3.78
CA LYS A 56 23.77 -16.35 3.32
C LYS A 56 25.04 -16.83 4.01
N GLU A 57 24.94 -17.13 5.29
CA GLU A 57 26.01 -17.63 6.15
C GLU A 57 26.41 -19.08 5.79
N MET A 58 25.52 -19.79 5.09
CA MET A 58 25.75 -21.13 4.53
C MET A 58 25.98 -21.03 3.02
N PHE A 59 25.23 -21.76 2.21
CA PHE A 59 25.56 -21.91 0.79
C PHE A 59 25.16 -20.71 -0.08
N ASN A 60 24.37 -19.76 0.45
CA ASN A 60 23.95 -18.53 -0.22
C ASN A 60 23.40 -18.75 -1.64
N VAL A 61 22.69 -19.85 -1.88
CA VAL A 61 22.02 -20.07 -3.17
C VAL A 61 20.76 -19.22 -3.19
N LYS A 62 20.67 -18.27 -4.13
CA LYS A 62 19.49 -17.41 -4.27
C LYS A 62 18.23 -18.23 -4.52
N ASN A 63 17.13 -17.84 -3.89
CA ASN A 63 15.81 -18.37 -4.21
C ASN A 63 15.22 -17.56 -5.39
N ILE A 64 14.56 -18.25 -6.32
CA ILE A 64 13.85 -17.61 -7.45
C ILE A 64 12.76 -16.66 -6.94
N GLU A 65 12.02 -17.08 -5.91
CA GLU A 65 10.96 -16.27 -5.32
C GLU A 65 11.50 -14.97 -4.70
N ASP A 66 12.51 -15.07 -3.83
CA ASP A 66 13.16 -13.91 -3.22
C ASP A 66 13.74 -12.95 -4.28
N ASN A 67 14.36 -13.49 -5.34
CA ASN A 67 14.89 -12.68 -6.44
C ASN A 67 13.77 -12.02 -7.26
N GLN A 68 12.64 -12.73 -7.47
CA GLN A 68 11.46 -12.19 -8.12
C GLN A 68 10.91 -11.02 -7.31
N LEU A 69 10.73 -11.18 -5.99
CA LEU A 69 10.27 -10.10 -5.11
C LEU A 69 11.17 -8.86 -5.23
N GLN A 70 12.50 -9.05 -5.17
CA GLN A 70 13.48 -7.96 -5.32
C GLN A 70 13.35 -7.24 -6.67
N ALA A 71 13.33 -8.00 -7.78
CA ALA A 71 13.34 -7.43 -9.12
C ALA A 71 12.00 -6.79 -9.48
N LYS A 72 10.89 -7.46 -9.18
CA LYS A 72 9.54 -7.02 -9.54
C LYS A 72 9.10 -5.81 -8.75
N THR A 73 9.31 -5.78 -7.43
CA THR A 73 8.97 -4.62 -6.61
C THR A 73 9.78 -3.41 -7.05
N THR A 74 11.09 -3.55 -7.23
CA THR A 74 11.95 -2.44 -7.68
C THR A 74 11.49 -1.91 -9.04
N ASN A 75 11.25 -2.80 -10.02
CA ASN A 75 10.81 -2.37 -11.35
C ASN A 75 9.41 -1.75 -11.35
N PHE A 76 8.49 -2.27 -10.53
CA PHE A 76 7.14 -1.72 -10.43
C PHE A 76 7.15 -0.31 -9.84
N ILE A 77 7.91 -0.08 -8.75
CA ILE A 77 8.05 1.28 -8.17
C ILE A 77 8.75 2.24 -9.13
N LEU A 78 9.71 1.76 -9.91
CA LEU A 78 10.33 2.55 -10.98
C LEU A 78 9.34 2.90 -12.10
N GLN A 79 8.45 1.96 -12.48
CA GLN A 79 7.47 2.14 -13.56
C GLN A 79 6.38 3.15 -13.19
N ILE A 80 5.82 3.05 -11.99
CA ILE A 80 4.73 3.95 -11.55
C ILE A 80 5.22 5.39 -11.31
N ASN A 81 6.51 5.58 -11.01
CA ASN A 81 7.15 6.89 -10.86
C ASN A 81 7.87 7.38 -12.14
N ASP A 82 7.80 6.64 -13.24
CA ASP A 82 8.39 7.07 -14.50
C ASP A 82 7.51 8.17 -15.11
N LYS A 83 8.12 9.25 -15.60
CA LYS A 83 7.41 10.34 -16.28
C LYS A 83 7.40 10.18 -17.79
N ASN A 84 8.14 9.21 -18.31
CA ASN A 84 8.22 8.92 -19.74
C ASN A 84 7.12 7.94 -20.19
N GLU A 85 7.22 7.48 -21.43
CA GLU A 85 6.27 6.54 -22.06
C GLU A 85 5.95 5.31 -21.20
N LEU A 86 6.95 4.73 -20.51
CA LEU A 86 6.75 3.57 -19.64
C LEU A 86 5.79 3.87 -18.48
N GLY A 87 5.87 5.08 -17.91
CA GLY A 87 4.96 5.54 -16.87
C GLY A 87 3.57 5.81 -17.40
N MET A 88 3.46 6.44 -18.57
CA MET A 88 2.18 6.67 -19.26
C MET A 88 1.47 5.34 -19.56
N ILE A 89 2.18 4.35 -20.09
CA ILE A 89 1.64 3.00 -20.34
C ILE A 89 1.19 2.34 -19.04
N THR A 90 1.98 2.49 -17.96
CA THR A 90 1.62 1.98 -16.64
C THR A 90 0.33 2.63 -16.12
N LYS A 91 0.18 3.95 -16.26
CA LYS A 91 -1.03 4.70 -15.87
C LYS A 91 -2.25 4.25 -16.67
N ILE A 92 -2.13 4.09 -17.99
CA ILE A 92 -3.21 3.57 -18.86
C ILE A 92 -3.60 2.15 -18.42
N ARG A 93 -2.64 1.28 -18.13
CA ARG A 93 -2.93 -0.08 -17.64
C ARG A 93 -3.61 -0.07 -16.27
N LEU A 94 -3.28 0.87 -15.39
CA LEU A 94 -3.99 1.06 -14.12
C LEU A 94 -5.45 1.50 -14.35
N TYR A 95 -5.73 2.43 -15.26
CA TYR A 95 -7.12 2.76 -15.64
C TYR A 95 -7.86 1.58 -16.24
N ASN A 96 -7.21 0.81 -17.13
CA ASN A 96 -7.81 -0.40 -17.69
C ASN A 96 -8.13 -1.43 -16.60
N LEU A 97 -7.24 -1.58 -15.60
CA LEU A 97 -7.48 -2.45 -14.45
C LEU A 97 -8.62 -1.92 -13.58
N GLN A 98 -8.66 -0.61 -13.30
CA GLN A 98 -9.72 0.06 -12.56
C GLN A 98 -11.08 -0.19 -13.23
N GLN A 99 -11.18 0.02 -14.54
CA GLN A 99 -12.39 -0.22 -15.31
C GLN A 99 -12.75 -1.71 -15.40
N LEU A 100 -11.76 -2.61 -15.51
CA LEU A 100 -11.99 -4.05 -15.53
C LEU A 100 -12.57 -4.53 -14.19
N LEU A 101 -12.02 -4.05 -13.09
CA LEU A 101 -12.43 -4.43 -11.73
C LEU A 101 -13.59 -3.61 -11.18
N PHE A 102 -13.98 -2.53 -11.88
CA PHE A 102 -15.05 -1.62 -11.47
C PHE A 102 -14.76 -0.98 -10.11
N LEU A 103 -13.57 -0.37 -10.00
CA LEU A 103 -13.09 0.28 -8.77
C LEU A 103 -13.31 1.79 -8.82
N ASN A 104 -13.62 2.38 -7.67
CA ASN A 104 -13.77 3.83 -7.51
C ASN A 104 -12.45 4.58 -7.65
N ASP A 105 -11.38 3.99 -7.13
CA ASP A 105 -10.08 4.66 -6.98
C ASP A 105 -8.94 3.81 -7.55
N ASN A 106 -7.75 4.39 -7.61
CA ASN A 106 -6.54 3.76 -8.13
C ASN A 106 -6.34 2.34 -7.54
N PRO A 107 -6.18 1.31 -8.39
CA PRO A 107 -6.03 -0.09 -7.97
C PRO A 107 -4.89 -0.35 -6.98
N ILE A 108 -3.86 0.50 -6.94
CA ILE A 108 -2.68 0.33 -6.08
C ILE A 108 -3.04 0.34 -4.59
N TYR A 109 -3.94 1.24 -4.18
CA TYR A 109 -4.33 1.38 -2.77
C TYR A 109 -5.72 0.87 -2.47
N SER A 110 -6.65 0.87 -3.43
CA SER A 110 -8.02 0.39 -3.22
C SER A 110 -8.12 -1.12 -3.06
N LEU A 111 -7.19 -1.88 -3.65
CA LEU A 111 -7.20 -3.35 -3.60
C LEU A 111 -6.53 -3.92 -2.35
N GLN A 112 -7.30 -4.72 -1.61
CA GLN A 112 -6.80 -5.60 -0.55
C GLN A 112 -6.50 -7.01 -1.08
N GLU A 113 -5.68 -7.78 -0.38
CA GLU A 113 -5.32 -9.15 -0.81
C GLU A 113 -6.56 -10.04 -1.01
N LYS A 114 -7.52 -9.98 -0.08
CA LYS A 114 -8.79 -10.72 -0.16
C LYS A 114 -9.61 -10.36 -1.41
N ASP A 115 -9.62 -9.08 -1.77
CA ASP A 115 -10.37 -8.57 -2.93
C ASP A 115 -9.75 -9.09 -4.23
N ILE A 116 -8.43 -9.08 -4.33
CA ILE A 116 -7.70 -9.59 -5.51
C ILE A 116 -8.04 -11.07 -5.74
N ILE A 117 -8.08 -11.89 -4.69
CA ILE A 117 -8.43 -13.31 -4.80
C ILE A 117 -9.85 -13.48 -5.38
N ARG A 118 -10.82 -12.71 -4.89
CA ARG A 118 -12.21 -12.77 -5.38
C ARG A 118 -12.33 -12.29 -6.83
N TYR A 119 -11.70 -11.17 -7.18
CA TYR A 119 -11.69 -10.69 -8.58
C TYR A 119 -11.08 -11.71 -9.54
N LYS A 120 -10.01 -12.40 -9.14
CA LYS A 120 -9.40 -13.47 -9.97
C LYS A 120 -10.31 -14.69 -10.15
N LYS A 121 -11.23 -14.97 -9.22
CA LYS A 121 -12.27 -16.00 -9.41
C LYS A 121 -13.35 -15.55 -10.39
N ILE A 122 -13.70 -14.26 -10.38
CA ILE A 122 -14.75 -13.71 -11.25
C ILE A 122 -14.25 -13.50 -12.69
N PHE A 123 -13.03 -12.99 -12.86
CA PHE A 123 -12.42 -12.64 -14.14
C PHE A 123 -11.20 -13.53 -14.45
N THR A 124 -11.38 -14.84 -14.33
CA THR A 124 -10.30 -15.84 -14.41
C THR A 124 -9.46 -15.74 -15.68
N THR A 125 -10.09 -15.53 -16.84
CA THR A 125 -9.40 -15.47 -18.12
C THR A 125 -8.71 -14.12 -18.33
N GLN A 126 -9.38 -13.02 -18.01
CA GLN A 126 -8.86 -11.66 -18.21
C GLN A 126 -7.72 -11.32 -17.23
N LEU A 127 -7.76 -11.87 -16.01
CA LEU A 127 -6.77 -11.60 -14.98
C LEU A 127 -5.66 -12.67 -14.90
N LYS A 128 -5.66 -13.65 -15.79
CA LYS A 128 -4.61 -14.66 -15.84
C LYS A 128 -3.27 -13.99 -16.17
N ASN A 129 -2.32 -14.05 -15.24
CA ASN A 129 -0.99 -13.44 -15.35
C ASN A 129 -1.02 -11.93 -15.62
N TYR A 130 -2.04 -11.21 -15.13
CA TYR A 130 -2.14 -9.77 -15.32
C TYR A 130 -1.05 -9.06 -14.48
N TYR A 131 0.00 -8.59 -15.16
CA TYR A 131 1.26 -8.15 -14.53
C TYR A 131 1.09 -7.15 -13.38
N ILE A 132 0.35 -6.05 -13.58
CA ILE A 132 0.18 -5.01 -12.56
C ILE A 132 -0.57 -5.54 -11.33
N LEU A 133 -1.62 -6.34 -11.55
CA LEU A 133 -2.41 -6.94 -10.47
C LEU A 133 -1.56 -7.93 -9.66
N GLU A 134 -0.72 -8.73 -10.33
CA GLU A 134 0.21 -9.62 -9.63
C GLU A 134 1.29 -8.83 -8.87
N CYS A 135 1.77 -7.69 -9.39
CA CYS A 135 2.68 -6.81 -8.67
C CYS A 135 2.03 -6.27 -7.40
N ILE A 136 0.81 -5.73 -7.49
CA ILE A 136 0.05 -5.22 -6.33
C ILE A 136 -0.16 -6.35 -5.31
N LYS A 137 -0.59 -7.53 -5.76
CA LYS A 137 -0.76 -8.70 -4.89
C LYS A 137 0.53 -9.05 -4.16
N MET A 138 1.66 -9.11 -4.87
CA MET A 138 2.97 -9.45 -4.32
C MET A 138 3.46 -8.43 -3.27
N LEU A 139 3.13 -7.15 -3.42
CA LEU A 139 3.42 -6.15 -2.39
C LEU A 139 2.59 -6.37 -1.13
N LYS A 140 1.27 -6.53 -1.29
CA LYS A 140 0.33 -6.68 -0.18
C LYS A 140 0.60 -7.93 0.66
N THR A 141 0.93 -9.06 0.02
CA THR A 141 1.24 -10.32 0.73
C THR A 141 2.48 -10.24 1.63
N GLN A 142 3.36 -9.27 1.39
CA GLN A 142 4.61 -9.07 2.14
C GLN A 142 4.60 -7.79 3.00
N ASN A 143 3.40 -7.23 3.28
CA ASN A 143 3.18 -6.00 4.06
C ASN A 143 3.86 -4.75 3.48
N PHE A 144 4.06 -4.71 2.16
CA PHE A 144 4.43 -3.48 1.47
C PHE A 144 3.20 -2.69 1.06
N SER A 145 3.27 -1.38 1.27
CA SER A 145 2.26 -0.41 0.83
C SER A 145 2.93 0.74 0.10
N ILE A 146 2.13 1.53 -0.62
CA ILE A 146 2.62 2.70 -1.36
C ILE A 146 1.99 3.94 -0.76
N ALA A 147 2.83 4.86 -0.29
CA ALA A 147 2.44 6.18 0.18
C ALA A 147 2.40 7.15 -1.01
N ILE A 148 1.36 7.97 -1.06
CA ILE A 148 1.09 8.94 -2.15
C ILE A 148 0.75 10.32 -1.56
N ASN A 149 0.98 11.37 -2.35
CA ASN A 149 0.52 12.73 -2.03
C ASN A 149 -0.95 12.93 -2.44
N ASP A 150 -1.61 13.93 -1.86
CA ASP A 150 -2.93 14.40 -2.29
C ASP A 150 -2.93 14.99 -3.71
N THR A 151 -1.77 15.47 -4.19
CA THR A 151 -1.61 16.01 -5.54
C THR A 151 -1.50 14.94 -6.63
N VAL A 152 -1.32 13.67 -6.26
CA VAL A 152 -1.26 12.57 -7.22
C VAL A 152 -2.66 12.32 -7.75
N ASP A 153 -2.77 12.02 -9.04
CA ASP A 153 -4.03 11.58 -9.64
C ASP A 153 -4.53 10.30 -8.94
N LYS A 154 -5.49 10.48 -8.04
CA LYS A 154 -6.13 9.41 -7.26
C LYS A 154 -6.95 8.48 -8.17
N MET A 155 -7.12 8.81 -9.45
CA MET A 155 -8.04 8.11 -10.36
C MET A 155 -9.44 8.01 -9.75
N GLU A 156 -9.80 8.96 -8.89
CA GLU A 156 -11.06 8.94 -8.14
C GLU A 156 -12.20 9.19 -9.12
N ILE A 157 -13.16 8.28 -9.14
CA ILE A 157 -14.38 8.46 -9.90
C ILE A 157 -15.29 9.35 -9.05
N ILE A 158 -15.56 10.54 -9.55
CA ILE A 158 -16.39 11.53 -8.84
C ILE A 158 -17.85 11.35 -9.30
N GLY A 159 -18.81 11.60 -8.42
CA GLY A 159 -20.24 11.60 -8.77
C GLY A 159 -21.17 10.99 -7.72
N GLY A 160 -20.63 10.34 -6.69
CA GLY A 160 -21.39 9.90 -5.53
C GLY A 160 -20.50 9.80 -4.29
N ASN A 161 -21.13 9.80 -3.11
CA ASN A 161 -20.39 9.88 -1.84
C ASN A 161 -20.11 8.50 -1.22
N ILE A 162 -20.94 7.50 -1.54
CA ILE A 162 -20.96 6.21 -0.83
C ILE A 162 -21.03 5.08 -1.83
N LEU A 163 -20.11 4.12 -1.73
CA LEU A 163 -20.03 3.01 -2.66
C LEU A 163 -21.07 1.94 -2.33
N ILE A 164 -21.62 1.32 -3.37
CA ILE A 164 -22.49 0.13 -3.23
C ILE A 164 -21.77 -1.00 -2.49
N LYS A 165 -20.45 -1.13 -2.71
CA LYS A 165 -19.61 -2.11 -2.02
C LYS A 165 -19.62 -1.95 -0.49
N ASP A 166 -19.80 -0.73 0.02
CA ASP A 166 -19.77 -0.44 1.46
C ASP A 166 -21.15 -0.66 2.12
N ILE A 167 -22.22 -0.60 1.31
CA ILE A 167 -23.59 -0.87 1.73
C ILE A 167 -23.84 -2.37 1.80
N LEU A 168 -23.54 -3.09 0.70
CA LEU A 168 -23.85 -4.51 0.57
C LEU A 168 -22.88 -5.40 1.35
N PRO A 169 -23.33 -6.57 1.84
CA PRO A 169 -22.45 -7.63 2.30
C PRO A 169 -21.46 -8.03 1.18
N GLU A 170 -20.19 -8.27 1.55
CA GLU A 170 -19.13 -8.52 0.57
C GLU A 170 -19.47 -9.67 -0.40
N GLU A 171 -20.04 -10.77 0.09
CA GLU A 171 -20.40 -11.94 -0.74
C GLU A 171 -21.45 -11.58 -1.80
N ILE A 172 -22.51 -10.90 -1.39
CA ILE A 172 -23.59 -10.43 -2.28
C ILE A 172 -23.03 -9.49 -3.35
N TYR A 173 -22.14 -8.56 -2.97
CA TYR A 173 -21.50 -7.65 -3.91
C TYR A 173 -20.70 -8.40 -4.98
N PHE A 174 -19.82 -9.32 -4.58
CA PHE A 174 -18.94 -10.04 -5.51
C PHE A 174 -19.70 -11.02 -6.42
N ASP A 175 -20.72 -11.71 -5.91
CA ASP A 175 -21.56 -12.62 -6.70
C ASP A 175 -22.37 -11.87 -7.77
N ASN A 176 -22.79 -10.65 -7.47
CA ASN A 176 -23.60 -9.81 -8.37
C ASN A 176 -22.80 -8.75 -9.14
N LEU A 177 -21.48 -8.69 -8.96
CA LEU A 177 -20.58 -7.66 -9.53
C LEU A 177 -20.75 -7.48 -11.05
N ARG A 178 -20.94 -8.58 -11.80
CA ARG A 178 -21.11 -8.50 -13.26
C ARG A 178 -22.37 -7.74 -13.66
N SER A 179 -23.46 -7.89 -12.91
CA SER A 179 -24.72 -7.17 -13.12
C SER A 179 -24.59 -5.71 -12.73
N ILE A 180 -24.02 -5.44 -11.54
CA ILE A 180 -23.72 -4.09 -11.02
C ILE A 180 -22.88 -3.31 -12.04
N LYS A 181 -21.81 -3.93 -12.55
CA LYS A 181 -20.93 -3.34 -13.57
C LYS A 181 -21.66 -3.06 -14.89
N LYS A 182 -22.55 -3.96 -15.33
CA LYS A 182 -23.36 -3.75 -16.55
C LYS A 182 -24.33 -2.57 -16.42
N LEU A 183 -24.91 -2.40 -15.22
CA LEU A 183 -25.77 -1.26 -14.91
C LEU A 183 -24.98 0.03 -14.66
N ASN A 184 -23.64 -0.06 -14.56
CA ASN A 184 -22.74 1.05 -14.22
C ASN A 184 -23.10 1.72 -12.88
N ILE A 185 -23.48 0.91 -11.89
CA ILE A 185 -23.87 1.36 -10.55
C ILE A 185 -22.70 1.17 -9.59
N MET A 186 -22.04 2.25 -9.20
CA MET A 186 -20.92 2.24 -8.27
C MET A 186 -21.26 2.89 -6.94
N PHE A 187 -22.14 3.90 -6.97
CA PHE A 187 -22.56 4.66 -5.79
C PHE A 187 -24.01 4.37 -5.39
N ALA A 188 -24.28 4.48 -4.09
CA ALA A 188 -25.61 4.43 -3.51
C ALA A 188 -26.55 5.47 -4.12
N ASP A 189 -26.03 6.66 -4.39
CA ASP A 189 -26.80 7.77 -4.95
C ASP A 189 -27.50 7.37 -6.27
N GLN A 190 -26.86 6.52 -7.08
CA GLN A 190 -27.41 6.11 -8.37
C GLN A 190 -28.67 5.25 -8.29
N ILE A 191 -28.94 4.63 -7.13
CA ILE A 191 -30.05 3.70 -6.92
C ILE A 191 -31.13 4.26 -6.01
N LEU A 192 -30.94 5.47 -5.49
CA LEU A 192 -31.87 6.12 -4.57
C LEU A 192 -32.61 7.26 -5.23
N THR A 193 -33.74 7.62 -4.64
CA THR A 193 -34.44 8.88 -4.91
C THR A 193 -33.55 10.08 -4.60
N LEU A 194 -33.94 11.26 -5.10
CA LEU A 194 -33.19 12.50 -4.86
C LEU A 194 -33.15 12.88 -3.38
N ASP A 195 -34.23 12.60 -2.63
CA ASP A 195 -34.29 12.79 -1.18
C ASP A 195 -33.53 11.71 -0.38
N GLY A 196 -33.01 10.67 -1.04
CA GLY A 196 -32.21 9.60 -0.44
C GLY A 196 -32.98 8.62 0.45
N LYS A 197 -34.31 8.67 0.49
CA LYS A 197 -35.13 7.84 1.41
C LYS A 197 -35.55 6.50 0.84
N ASN A 198 -35.80 6.44 -0.47
CA ASN A 198 -36.39 5.28 -1.12
C ASN A 198 -35.45 4.74 -2.21
N LEU A 199 -35.54 3.43 -2.44
CA LEU A 199 -34.82 2.73 -3.50
C LEU A 199 -35.61 2.84 -4.81
N LEU A 200 -34.93 3.18 -5.90
CA LEU A 200 -35.52 3.21 -7.25
C LEU A 200 -35.90 1.80 -7.72
N THR A 201 -36.91 1.69 -8.56
CA THR A 201 -37.23 0.45 -9.27
C THR A 201 -36.14 0.16 -10.31
N LEU A 202 -35.98 -1.12 -10.68
CA LEU A 202 -35.04 -1.49 -11.75
C LEU A 202 -35.37 -0.75 -13.07
N LYS A 203 -36.65 -0.48 -13.32
CA LYS A 203 -37.12 0.24 -14.51
C LYS A 203 -36.69 1.71 -14.49
N GLU A 204 -36.81 2.37 -13.33
CA GLU A 204 -36.32 3.75 -13.14
C GLU A 204 -34.80 3.84 -13.38
N ILE A 205 -34.05 2.87 -12.85
CA ILE A 205 -32.59 2.77 -13.04
C ILE A 205 -32.23 2.55 -14.50
N LEU A 206 -32.98 1.72 -15.22
CA LEU A 206 -32.76 1.44 -16.64
C LEU A 206 -32.98 2.68 -17.54
N GLY A 207 -33.67 3.71 -17.05
CA GLY A 207 -33.89 5.01 -17.73
C GLY A 207 -32.83 6.07 -17.46
N LYS A 208 -31.79 5.80 -16.66
CA LYS A 208 -30.75 6.78 -16.30
C LYS A 208 -29.65 6.92 -17.37
N ARG A 209 -29.03 8.11 -17.47
CA ARG A 209 -27.95 8.47 -18.43
C ARG A 209 -26.69 7.63 -18.30
N PHE A 210 -26.34 7.22 -17.09
CA PHE A 210 -25.08 6.54 -16.82
C PHE A 210 -25.04 5.09 -17.32
N LYS A 211 -26.15 4.55 -17.81
CA LYS A 211 -26.23 3.19 -18.35
C LYS A 211 -25.42 3.04 -19.64
N LYS A 212 -24.59 1.98 -19.70
CA LYS A 212 -23.87 1.59 -20.92
C LYS A 212 -24.56 0.35 -21.54
N PHE A 213 -25.38 0.57 -22.57
CA PHE A 213 -26.02 -0.46 -23.46
C PHE A 213 -27.20 -1.30 -22.93
N PHE A 214 -28.09 -1.65 -23.87
CA PHE A 214 -29.17 -2.64 -23.76
C PHE A 214 -28.61 -4.06 -23.94
N SER A 215 -28.77 -4.94 -22.95
CA SER A 215 -28.19 -6.30 -22.96
C SER A 215 -29.27 -7.39 -23.20
N PRO A 216 -28.94 -8.47 -23.93
CA PRO A 216 -29.81 -9.65 -24.12
C PRO A 216 -29.99 -10.52 -22.86
N ASN A 217 -29.27 -10.27 -21.76
CA ASN A 217 -29.34 -11.05 -20.52
C ASN A 217 -30.20 -10.37 -19.42
N ARG A 218 -31.38 -9.88 -19.79
CA ARG A 218 -32.26 -9.13 -18.88
C ARG A 218 -32.67 -9.94 -17.63
N SER A 219 -32.96 -11.23 -17.81
CA SER A 219 -33.38 -12.12 -16.71
C SER A 219 -32.32 -12.34 -15.62
N LEU A 220 -31.03 -12.40 -16.00
CA LEU A 220 -29.93 -12.52 -15.03
C LEU A 220 -29.74 -11.23 -14.25
N ILE A 221 -29.90 -10.07 -14.90
CA ILE A 221 -29.83 -8.77 -14.25
C ILE A 221 -31.01 -8.62 -13.28
N GLU A 222 -32.22 -9.02 -13.67
CA GLU A 222 -33.41 -8.97 -12.81
C GLU A 222 -33.26 -9.86 -11.56
N LYS A 223 -32.80 -11.11 -11.72
CA LYS A 223 -32.53 -12.00 -10.56
C LYS A 223 -31.47 -11.43 -9.63
N SER A 224 -30.38 -10.92 -10.20
CA SER A 224 -29.27 -10.33 -9.47
C SER A 224 -29.68 -9.05 -8.74
N TRP A 225 -30.49 -8.22 -9.39
CA TRP A 225 -31.04 -7.00 -8.83
C TRP A 225 -31.99 -7.29 -7.67
N LYS A 226 -32.86 -8.30 -7.81
CA LYS A 226 -33.77 -8.70 -6.73
C LYS A 226 -33.02 -9.06 -5.44
N ILE A 227 -31.89 -9.77 -5.54
CA ILE A 227 -31.05 -10.09 -4.37
C ILE A 227 -30.47 -8.81 -3.73
N ILE A 228 -30.04 -7.84 -4.54
CA ILE A 228 -29.54 -6.55 -4.06
C ILE A 228 -30.66 -5.75 -3.39
N GLU A 229 -31.84 -5.75 -3.99
CA GLU A 229 -33.03 -5.07 -3.53
C GLU A 229 -33.52 -5.63 -2.18
N ASP A 230 -33.64 -6.95 -2.06
CA ASP A 230 -34.01 -7.64 -0.82
C ASP A 230 -33.02 -7.34 0.33
N CYS A 231 -31.77 -6.99 0.00
CA CYS A 231 -30.75 -6.63 0.99
C CYS A 231 -30.84 -5.16 1.47
N ILE A 232 -31.35 -4.26 0.63
CA ILE A 232 -31.36 -2.81 0.91
C ILE A 232 -32.72 -2.33 1.42
N LEU A 233 -33.81 -2.97 0.99
CA LEU A 233 -35.16 -2.61 1.39
C LEU A 233 -35.47 -2.95 2.86
N ASP A 234 -36.35 -2.17 3.46
CA ASP A 234 -36.99 -2.52 4.72
C ASP A 234 -38.09 -3.57 4.46
N ASN A 235 -37.96 -4.74 5.09
CA ASN A 235 -38.92 -5.83 4.98
C ASN A 235 -40.35 -5.43 5.38
N ASN A 236 -40.51 -4.39 6.22
CA ASN A 236 -41.81 -3.90 6.66
C ASN A 236 -42.41 -2.81 5.75
N GLU A 237 -41.60 -2.15 4.92
CA GLU A 237 -42.02 -1.03 4.06
C GLU A 237 -41.66 -1.26 2.57
N VAL A 238 -41.69 -2.52 2.12
CA VAL A 238 -41.36 -2.94 0.75
C VAL A 238 -42.20 -2.21 -0.30
N ILE A 239 -43.48 -1.98 -0.02
CA ILE A 239 -44.43 -1.31 -0.95
C ILE A 239 -43.97 0.12 -1.26
N LYS A 240 -43.49 0.86 -0.25
CA LYS A 240 -42.95 2.22 -0.40
C LYS A 240 -41.48 2.24 -0.84
N ARG A 241 -40.89 1.06 -1.05
CA ARG A 241 -39.48 0.85 -1.38
C ARG A 241 -38.52 1.57 -0.44
N ARG A 242 -38.89 1.69 0.84
CA ARG A 242 -38.08 2.43 1.81
C ARG A 242 -36.83 1.64 2.14
N ILE A 243 -35.69 2.32 2.22
CA ILE A 243 -34.43 1.67 2.61
C ILE A 243 -34.46 1.27 4.08
N SER A 244 -33.81 0.15 4.40
CA SER A 244 -33.64 -0.35 5.76
C SER A 244 -32.89 0.65 6.65
N ILE A 245 -33.10 0.54 7.97
CA ILE A 245 -32.40 1.38 8.95
C ILE A 245 -30.88 1.21 8.84
N GLU A 246 -30.41 0.00 8.58
CA GLU A 246 -28.98 -0.32 8.40
C GLU A 246 -28.38 0.41 7.19
N ALA A 247 -29.07 0.36 6.04
CA ALA A 247 -28.67 1.10 4.85
C ALA A 247 -28.70 2.62 5.09
N ARG A 248 -29.76 3.12 5.74
CA ARG A 248 -29.91 4.56 6.07
C ARG A 248 -28.79 5.07 6.97
N ASN A 249 -28.38 4.31 7.98
CA ASN A 249 -27.28 4.67 8.88
C ASN A 249 -25.95 4.78 8.15
N LYS A 250 -25.73 3.96 7.12
CA LYS A 250 -24.53 4.05 6.28
C LYS A 250 -24.59 5.22 5.30
N ILE A 251 -25.76 5.51 4.72
CA ILE A 251 -25.94 6.53 3.67
C ILE A 251 -25.93 7.97 4.25
N GLY A 252 -26.51 8.16 5.44
CA GLY A 252 -26.74 9.49 6.02
C GLY A 252 -27.82 10.29 5.30
N THR A 253 -28.05 11.52 5.75
CA THR A 253 -28.99 12.47 5.11
C THR A 253 -28.20 13.50 4.32
N SER A 254 -28.29 13.47 2.98
CA SER A 254 -27.69 14.49 2.13
C SER A 254 -28.70 15.01 1.11
N PHE A 255 -28.62 16.31 0.82
CA PHE A 255 -29.44 16.93 -0.21
C PHE A 255 -28.86 16.59 -1.59
N ALA A 256 -29.73 16.31 -2.57
CA ALA A 256 -29.26 16.08 -3.93
C ALA A 256 -28.61 17.34 -4.51
N HIS A 257 -27.39 17.21 -5.03
CA HIS A 257 -26.69 18.29 -5.73
C HIS A 257 -26.84 18.19 -7.25
N ASN A 258 -27.48 17.15 -7.77
CA ASN A 258 -27.72 16.93 -9.18
C ASN A 258 -28.95 16.02 -9.37
N LEU A 259 -29.33 15.74 -10.62
CA LEU A 259 -30.47 14.88 -10.92
C LEU A 259 -30.12 13.38 -10.89
N LYS A 260 -28.93 13.01 -10.40
CA LYS A 260 -28.42 11.62 -10.29
C LYS A 260 -28.59 10.85 -11.61
N GLY A 261 -28.29 11.51 -12.74
CA GLY A 261 -28.41 10.94 -14.09
C GLY A 261 -29.84 10.71 -14.60
N THR A 262 -30.85 11.32 -13.98
CA THR A 262 -32.24 11.30 -14.49
C THR A 262 -32.35 12.12 -15.77
N ILE A 263 -32.94 11.55 -16.82
CA ILE A 263 -33.25 12.27 -18.06
C ILE A 263 -34.65 12.83 -17.94
N LEU A 264 -34.77 14.15 -17.83
CA LEU A 264 -36.00 14.87 -18.07
C LEU A 264 -35.99 15.33 -19.54
N THR A 265 -36.69 14.61 -20.42
CA THR A 265 -36.80 15.00 -21.83
C THR A 265 -37.87 16.07 -21.92
N LYS A 266 -37.42 17.31 -22.10
CA LYS A 266 -38.30 18.44 -22.43
C LYS A 266 -38.85 18.26 -23.83
N MET A 267 -40.05 18.76 -24.04
CA MET A 267 -40.63 18.85 -25.36
C MET A 267 -40.00 20.04 -26.10
N ASN A 268 -39.70 19.88 -27.39
CA ASN A 268 -39.10 20.94 -28.21
C ASN A 268 -40.04 21.26 -29.38
N SER A 269 -39.93 22.45 -29.98
CA SER A 269 -40.69 22.83 -31.18
C SER A 269 -40.53 21.83 -32.35
N ASP A 270 -39.39 21.15 -32.40
CA ASP A 270 -38.99 20.26 -33.49
C ASP A 270 -39.25 18.77 -33.19
N SER A 271 -39.76 18.43 -31.99
CA SER A 271 -40.10 17.03 -31.68
C SER A 271 -41.32 16.59 -32.49
N GLU A 272 -41.23 15.47 -33.22
CA GLU A 272 -42.38 14.89 -33.91
C GLU A 272 -43.56 14.75 -32.92
N PRO A 273 -44.78 15.16 -33.31
CA PRO A 273 -45.95 14.98 -32.47
C PRO A 273 -46.16 13.49 -32.21
N ILE A 274 -45.74 13.00 -31.04
CA ILE A 274 -46.24 11.74 -30.51
C ILE A 274 -47.71 11.99 -30.17
N ASN A 275 -48.58 11.87 -31.17
CA ASN A 275 -50.01 11.94 -31.00
C ASN A 275 -50.42 10.88 -29.97
N ASN A 276 -51.07 11.30 -28.87
CA ASN A 276 -51.57 10.48 -27.77
C ASN A 276 -50.56 9.95 -26.71
N GLY A 277 -49.31 10.41 -26.67
CA GLY A 277 -48.38 10.08 -25.57
C GLY A 277 -48.72 10.83 -24.27
N PHE A 278 -48.45 10.21 -23.10
CA PHE A 278 -48.59 10.90 -21.82
C PHE A 278 -47.46 11.90 -21.58
N ILE A 279 -47.86 13.13 -21.22
CA ILE A 279 -47.00 14.25 -20.88
C ILE A 279 -47.38 14.79 -19.50
N PHE A 280 -46.46 15.52 -18.89
CA PHE A 280 -46.74 16.30 -17.71
C PHE A 280 -46.00 17.63 -17.79
N GLY A 281 -46.45 18.63 -17.06
CA GLY A 281 -45.75 19.91 -17.02
C GLY A 281 -46.13 20.80 -15.86
N LYS A 282 -45.36 21.88 -15.70
CA LYS A 282 -45.52 22.85 -14.63
C LYS A 282 -46.53 23.89 -15.04
N LYS A 283 -47.58 24.12 -14.24
CA LYS A 283 -48.50 25.23 -14.40
C LYS A 283 -48.37 26.18 -13.23
N LYS A 284 -48.13 27.44 -13.52
CA LYS A 284 -48.09 28.50 -12.51
C LYS A 284 -49.50 28.97 -12.20
N LEU A 285 -49.93 28.83 -10.95
CA LEU A 285 -51.17 29.41 -10.43
C LEU A 285 -50.83 30.33 -9.26
N TYR A 286 -51.10 31.62 -9.43
CA TYR A 286 -50.70 32.65 -8.48
C TYR A 286 -49.19 32.59 -8.17
N ASN A 287 -48.81 32.33 -6.91
CA ASN A 287 -47.42 32.18 -6.46
C ASN A 287 -46.95 30.71 -6.39
N ASP A 288 -47.84 29.74 -6.63
CA ASP A 288 -47.51 28.32 -6.54
C ASP A 288 -47.36 27.67 -7.92
N ILE A 289 -46.52 26.64 -7.99
CA ILE A 289 -46.37 25.79 -9.16
C ILE A 289 -47.08 24.46 -8.88
N ILE A 290 -48.00 24.07 -9.74
CA ILE A 290 -48.63 22.75 -9.70
C ILE A 290 -48.17 21.90 -10.89
N LEU A 291 -48.20 20.58 -10.70
CA LEU A 291 -47.92 19.62 -11.76
C LEU A 291 -49.23 19.14 -12.38
N VAL A 292 -49.28 19.18 -13.72
CA VAL A 292 -50.45 18.78 -14.49
C VAL A 292 -50.06 17.60 -15.37
N TYR A 293 -50.87 16.55 -15.35
CA TYR A 293 -50.67 15.31 -16.13
C TYR A 293 -51.71 15.21 -17.24
N GLY A 294 -51.33 14.69 -18.40
CA GLY A 294 -52.30 14.51 -19.48
C GLY A 294 -51.75 13.91 -20.75
N LYS A 295 -52.60 13.81 -21.77
CA LYS A 295 -52.18 13.40 -23.11
C LYS A 295 -52.00 14.61 -24.01
N ASN A 296 -50.95 14.60 -24.83
CA ASN A 296 -50.71 15.66 -25.80
C ASN A 296 -51.86 15.77 -26.81
N TYR A 297 -52.40 16.99 -26.99
CA TYR A 297 -53.54 17.27 -27.85
C TYR A 297 -53.16 18.07 -29.12
N ASN A 298 -52.36 19.13 -28.99
CA ASN A 298 -51.93 19.95 -30.14
C ASN A 298 -50.67 20.78 -29.84
N LEU A 299 -49.79 20.94 -30.83
CA LEU A 299 -48.59 21.80 -30.78
C LEU A 299 -48.91 23.15 -31.42
N GLY A 300 -49.08 24.20 -30.61
CA GLY A 300 -48.90 25.57 -31.06
C GLY A 300 -47.41 25.92 -31.13
N SER A 301 -47.04 27.06 -31.74
CA SER A 301 -45.63 27.45 -31.92
C SER A 301 -44.84 27.57 -30.60
N ASN A 302 -45.51 27.95 -29.50
CA ASN A 302 -44.90 28.09 -28.16
C ASN A 302 -45.68 27.41 -27.01
N ASN A 303 -46.91 26.96 -27.25
CA ASN A 303 -47.82 26.45 -26.22
C ASN A 303 -48.38 25.08 -26.64
N ILE A 304 -48.60 24.21 -25.66
CA ILE A 304 -49.16 22.86 -25.82
C ILE A 304 -50.46 22.77 -25.06
N VAL A 305 -51.49 22.28 -25.73
CA VAL A 305 -52.74 21.89 -25.10
C VAL A 305 -52.65 20.41 -24.75
N LEU A 306 -53.06 20.05 -23.52
CA LEU A 306 -53.12 18.67 -23.05
C LEU A 306 -54.53 18.32 -22.55
N GLU A 307 -54.94 17.08 -22.83
CA GLU A 307 -56.13 16.47 -22.23
C GLU A 307 -55.79 16.07 -20.79
N HIS A 308 -56.47 16.67 -19.81
CA HIS A 308 -56.09 16.57 -18.40
C HIS A 308 -56.53 15.25 -17.74
N PHE A 309 -55.60 14.61 -17.04
CA PHE A 309 -55.79 13.40 -16.24
C PHE A 309 -55.43 13.68 -14.77
N ILE A 310 -56.18 13.06 -13.86
CA ILE A 310 -55.93 13.11 -12.42
C ILE A 310 -55.28 11.80 -11.95
N THR A 311 -54.37 11.88 -10.98
CA THR A 311 -53.84 10.70 -10.31
C THR A 311 -54.85 10.19 -9.29
N VAL A 312 -55.05 8.87 -9.22
CA VAL A 312 -56.11 8.25 -8.39
C VAL A 312 -55.59 7.38 -7.25
N ASN A 313 -54.29 7.13 -7.20
CA ASN A 313 -53.64 6.24 -6.25
C ASN A 313 -52.71 7.02 -5.31
N ASN A 314 -52.14 6.34 -4.31
CA ASN A 314 -51.21 7.01 -3.39
C ASN A 314 -49.93 7.37 -4.17
N PRO A 315 -49.37 8.58 -4.02
CA PRO A 315 -48.18 9.00 -4.74
C PRO A 315 -46.96 8.08 -4.56
N ASP A 316 -46.92 7.33 -3.46
CA ASP A 316 -45.83 6.40 -3.12
C ASP A 316 -46.09 4.95 -3.59
N ASP A 317 -47.21 4.66 -4.27
CA ASP A 317 -47.49 3.33 -4.80
C ASP A 317 -46.56 3.00 -5.99
N LEU A 318 -46.25 1.70 -6.16
CA LEU A 318 -45.38 1.14 -7.22
C LEU A 318 -45.91 1.32 -8.66
N PHE A 319 -47.02 2.03 -8.85
CA PHE A 319 -47.61 2.33 -10.14
C PHE A 319 -48.23 3.72 -10.11
N MET A 320 -48.47 4.33 -11.26
CA MET A 320 -49.22 5.57 -11.38
C MET A 320 -50.56 5.28 -12.07
N GLY A 321 -51.66 5.50 -11.35
CA GLY A 321 -53.02 5.41 -11.88
C GLY A 321 -53.49 6.77 -12.39
N LEU A 322 -53.85 6.86 -13.66
CA LEU A 322 -54.34 8.07 -14.30
C LEU A 322 -55.79 7.87 -14.75
N LYS A 323 -56.68 8.76 -14.32
CA LYS A 323 -58.09 8.78 -14.75
C LYS A 323 -58.40 10.08 -15.44
N LYS A 324 -59.23 10.04 -16.49
CA LYS A 324 -59.70 11.26 -17.17
C LYS A 324 -60.32 12.23 -16.18
N CYS A 325 -59.93 13.50 -16.26
CA CYS A 325 -60.55 14.55 -15.45
C CYS A 325 -61.99 14.80 -15.92
N LEU A 326 -62.94 14.88 -14.99
CA LEU A 326 -64.34 15.17 -15.29
C LEU A 326 -64.65 16.69 -15.37
N GLY A 327 -63.62 17.52 -15.26
CA GLY A 327 -63.71 18.99 -15.17
C GLY A 327 -63.12 19.49 -13.86
N CYS A 328 -62.23 20.47 -13.93
CA CYS A 328 -61.61 21.08 -12.76
C CYS A 328 -61.33 22.56 -13.02
N PHE A 329 -60.86 23.28 -12.00
CA PHE A 329 -60.53 24.71 -12.10
C PHE A 329 -59.37 25.03 -13.05
N LEU A 330 -58.63 24.02 -13.53
CA LEU A 330 -57.54 24.17 -14.51
C LEU A 330 -58.03 24.18 -15.95
N ASP A 331 -59.30 23.86 -16.18
CA ASP A 331 -59.91 23.75 -17.50
C ASP A 331 -59.94 25.11 -18.21
N GLU A 332 -59.25 25.20 -19.35
CA GLU A 332 -59.14 26.40 -20.19
C GLU A 332 -59.93 26.26 -21.50
N THR A 333 -60.78 25.23 -21.62
CA THR A 333 -61.62 25.01 -22.80
C THR A 333 -62.45 26.22 -23.23
N SER A 334 -62.86 27.08 -22.29
CA SER A 334 -63.59 28.32 -22.58
C SER A 334 -62.77 29.35 -23.37
N THR A 335 -61.44 29.30 -23.28
CA THR A 335 -60.49 30.21 -23.95
C THR A 335 -59.92 29.66 -25.26
N LEU A 336 -59.99 28.33 -25.46
CA LEU A 336 -59.44 27.64 -26.63
C LEU A 336 -60.47 27.47 -27.79
N GLY A 337 -61.76 27.67 -27.49
CA GLY A 337 -62.84 27.71 -28.49
C GLY A 337 -63.74 26.46 -28.50
N PRO A 338 -65.05 26.59 -28.80
CA PRO A 338 -66.04 25.52 -28.63
C PRO A 338 -65.89 24.32 -29.58
N LEU A 339 -65.17 24.46 -30.70
CA LEU A 339 -64.99 23.41 -31.71
C LEU A 339 -64.08 22.27 -31.26
N GLU A 340 -63.14 22.53 -30.35
CA GLU A 340 -62.19 21.52 -29.86
C GLU A 340 -62.83 20.51 -28.90
N ARG A 341 -63.81 20.95 -28.10
CA ARG A 341 -64.59 20.09 -27.18
C ARG A 341 -65.39 19.00 -27.92
N ILE A 342 -65.94 19.35 -29.08
CA ILE A 342 -66.84 18.49 -29.87
C ILE A 342 -66.05 17.42 -30.64
N HIS A 343 -64.83 17.74 -31.11
CA HIS A 343 -64.03 16.84 -31.94
C HIS A 343 -63.44 15.63 -31.22
N LYS A 344 -63.21 15.71 -29.89
CA LYS A 344 -62.49 14.66 -29.13
C LYS A 344 -63.17 14.19 -27.84
N GLN A 345 -64.31 14.78 -27.45
CA GLN A 345 -65.08 14.39 -26.25
C GLN A 345 -64.25 14.46 -24.94
N SER A 346 -63.39 15.46 -24.79
CA SER A 346 -62.60 15.68 -23.57
C SER A 346 -63.26 16.70 -22.65
N ASN A 347 -63.33 16.38 -21.35
CA ASN A 347 -64.02 17.19 -20.35
C ASN A 347 -63.15 18.30 -19.73
N CYS A 348 -61.82 18.27 -19.94
CA CYS A 348 -60.88 19.25 -19.38
C CYS A 348 -59.63 19.37 -20.27
N LEU A 349 -59.35 20.57 -20.78
CA LEU A 349 -58.14 20.89 -21.54
C LEU A 349 -57.31 21.92 -20.81
N VAL A 350 -55.99 21.71 -20.74
CA VAL A 350 -55.07 22.60 -20.03
C VAL A 350 -53.99 23.07 -20.99
N ASN A 351 -53.74 24.38 -21.05
CA ASN A 351 -52.66 24.98 -21.83
C ASN A 351 -51.39 25.12 -20.98
N LEU A 352 -50.24 24.71 -21.53
CA LEU A 352 -48.91 24.82 -20.91
C LEU A 352 -47.89 25.41 -21.89
N ARG A 353 -46.85 26.07 -21.37
CA ARG A 353 -45.71 26.49 -22.20
C ARG A 353 -44.84 25.29 -22.53
N ILE A 354 -44.34 25.20 -23.77
CA ILE A 354 -43.54 24.05 -24.22
C ILE A 354 -42.28 23.82 -23.37
N GLU A 355 -41.67 24.89 -22.88
CA GLU A 355 -40.47 24.87 -22.01
C GLU A 355 -40.66 24.18 -20.66
N ASP A 356 -41.91 24.10 -20.20
CA ASP A 356 -42.33 23.54 -18.91
C ASP A 356 -42.98 22.13 -19.06
N VAL A 357 -42.98 21.57 -20.28
CA VAL A 357 -43.58 20.27 -20.60
C VAL A 357 -42.52 19.21 -20.79
N TYR A 358 -42.76 18.05 -20.19
CA TYR A 358 -41.89 16.90 -20.19
C TYR A 358 -42.66 15.65 -20.58
N PHE A 359 -41.99 14.70 -21.23
CA PHE A 359 -42.57 13.40 -21.51
C PHE A 359 -42.66 12.55 -20.23
N LEU A 360 -43.84 12.00 -19.95
CA LEU A 360 -44.01 10.98 -18.91
C LEU A 360 -43.39 9.64 -19.35
N GLU A 361 -43.41 9.37 -20.67
CA GLU A 361 -43.00 8.10 -21.31
C GLU A 361 -41.49 7.96 -21.54
N ASN A 362 -40.65 8.67 -20.78
CA ASN A 362 -39.21 8.65 -20.92
C ASN A 362 -38.52 7.31 -20.53
N TYR A 363 -39.29 6.26 -20.25
CA TYR A 363 -38.81 4.92 -19.88
C TYR A 363 -38.91 3.90 -21.03
N LEU A 364 -38.81 4.33 -22.29
CA LEU A 364 -38.61 3.56 -23.54
C LEU A 364 -39.53 2.35 -23.86
N TYR A 365 -40.29 1.77 -22.91
CA TYR A 365 -41.06 0.53 -23.11
C TYR A 365 -42.29 0.36 -22.17
N SER A 366 -42.63 1.33 -21.32
CA SER A 366 -43.84 1.25 -20.48
C SER A 366 -45.08 1.56 -21.30
N HIS A 367 -45.75 0.53 -21.80
CA HIS A 367 -47.10 0.69 -22.33
C HIS A 367 -48.04 0.84 -21.14
N ALA A 368 -48.75 1.97 -21.07
CA ALA A 368 -49.82 2.14 -20.09
C ALA A 368 -50.88 1.06 -20.33
N ILE A 369 -51.24 0.33 -19.28
CA ILE A 369 -52.28 -0.70 -19.36
C ILE A 369 -53.63 0.00 -19.27
N ILE A 370 -54.46 -0.19 -20.30
CA ILE A 370 -55.79 0.42 -20.37
C ILE A 370 -56.78 -0.44 -19.59
N ILE A 371 -57.48 0.17 -18.65
CA ILE A 371 -58.65 -0.43 -18.00
C ILE A 371 -59.88 0.06 -18.76
N HIS A 372 -60.32 -0.74 -19.74
CA HIS A 372 -61.39 -0.39 -20.67
C HIS A 372 -62.73 -0.03 -20.01
N GLU A 373 -62.99 -0.51 -18.78
CA GLU A 373 -64.24 -0.24 -18.05
C GLU A 373 -64.33 1.18 -17.46
N THR A 374 -63.20 1.86 -17.25
CA THR A 374 -63.15 3.12 -16.48
C THR A 374 -62.38 4.24 -17.18
N ASP A 375 -61.95 4.04 -18.43
CA ASP A 375 -61.08 4.96 -19.17
C ASP A 375 -59.84 5.40 -18.36
N SER A 376 -59.38 4.51 -17.47
CA SER A 376 -58.25 4.71 -16.57
C SER A 376 -57.03 3.95 -17.08
N TYR A 377 -55.85 4.50 -16.83
CA TYR A 377 -54.57 3.97 -17.28
C TYR A 377 -53.70 3.66 -16.06
N ILE A 378 -53.06 2.51 -16.07
CA ILE A 378 -52.03 2.17 -15.08
C ILE A 378 -50.67 2.20 -15.77
N VAL A 379 -49.75 2.99 -15.22
CA VAL A 379 -48.35 3.00 -15.62
C VAL A 379 -47.55 2.23 -14.55
N PRO A 380 -47.17 0.96 -14.81
CA PRO A 380 -46.53 0.12 -13.80
C PRO A 380 -45.06 0.50 -13.56
N ASP A 381 -44.57 0.25 -12.35
CA ASP A 381 -43.19 0.46 -11.87
C ASP A 381 -42.72 1.92 -11.94
N ILE A 382 -43.66 2.86 -11.93
CA ILE A 382 -43.43 4.31 -11.86
C ILE A 382 -44.13 4.85 -10.62
N ILE A 383 -43.35 5.47 -9.74
CA ILE A 383 -43.84 6.08 -8.50
C ILE A 383 -44.01 7.58 -8.74
N GLN A 384 -45.19 8.12 -8.41
CA GLN A 384 -45.53 9.53 -8.67
C GLN A 384 -44.59 10.47 -7.91
N SER A 385 -44.38 10.25 -6.60
CA SER A 385 -43.56 11.12 -5.75
C SER A 385 -42.10 11.23 -6.22
N HIS A 386 -41.57 10.19 -6.86
CA HIS A 386 -40.22 10.21 -7.45
C HIS A 386 -40.14 11.19 -8.64
N ILE A 387 -41.15 11.17 -9.53
CA ILE A 387 -41.22 12.07 -10.68
C ILE A 387 -41.35 13.51 -10.22
N GLU A 388 -42.27 13.78 -9.28
CA GLU A 388 -42.48 15.11 -8.72
C GLU A 388 -41.19 15.65 -8.10
N SER A 389 -40.50 14.83 -7.30
CA SER A 389 -39.21 15.18 -6.68
C SER A 389 -38.16 15.60 -7.73
N ASN A 390 -38.04 14.88 -8.85
CA ASN A 390 -37.10 15.23 -9.93
C ASN A 390 -37.36 16.64 -10.49
N ILE A 391 -38.63 17.00 -10.65
CA ILE A 391 -39.02 18.30 -11.22
C ILE A 391 -38.79 19.43 -10.22
N TRP A 392 -39.07 19.19 -8.94
CA TRP A 392 -38.80 20.14 -7.87
C TRP A 392 -37.31 20.41 -7.73
N HIS A 393 -36.48 19.37 -7.78
CA HIS A 393 -35.02 19.55 -7.77
C HIS A 393 -34.52 20.26 -9.03
N GLU A 394 -35.02 19.92 -10.24
CA GLU A 394 -34.64 20.64 -11.46
C GLU A 394 -35.02 22.12 -11.38
N HIS A 395 -36.20 22.44 -10.85
CA HIS A 395 -36.62 23.82 -10.64
C HIS A 395 -35.72 24.54 -9.64
N ASN A 396 -35.42 23.91 -8.50
CA ASN A 396 -34.54 24.48 -7.49
C ASN A 396 -33.12 24.70 -8.03
N PHE A 397 -32.59 23.78 -8.84
CA PHE A 397 -31.29 23.96 -9.49
C PHE A 397 -31.29 25.08 -10.54
N ILE A 398 -32.41 25.36 -11.19
CA ILE A 398 -32.56 26.52 -12.09
C ILE A 398 -32.57 27.83 -11.29
N ILE A 399 -33.29 27.87 -10.16
CA ILE A 399 -33.38 29.07 -9.30
C ILE A 399 -32.07 29.32 -8.57
N GLU A 400 -31.42 28.27 -8.06
CA GLU A 400 -30.16 28.33 -7.33
C GLU A 400 -29.08 27.47 -8.01
N PRO A 401 -28.47 27.95 -9.12
CA PRO A 401 -27.46 27.19 -9.87
C PRO A 401 -26.24 26.77 -9.04
N LEU A 402 -25.95 27.48 -7.95
CA LEU A 402 -24.85 27.16 -7.04
C LEU A 402 -25.01 25.81 -6.33
N LEU A 403 -26.25 25.30 -6.22
CA LEU A 403 -26.52 23.98 -5.64
C LEU A 403 -26.33 22.84 -6.66
N PHE A 404 -26.19 23.16 -7.95
CA PHE A 404 -26.11 22.20 -9.04
C PHE A 404 -24.67 21.77 -9.35
N LYS A 405 -24.44 20.46 -9.35
CA LYS A 405 -23.25 19.80 -9.89
C LYS A 405 -23.66 19.06 -11.16
N GLN A 406 -22.81 19.10 -12.19
CA GLN A 406 -23.06 18.27 -13.38
C GLN A 406 -22.97 16.77 -13.05
N ASP A 407 -23.75 15.95 -13.76
CA ASP A 407 -23.80 14.50 -13.57
C ASP A 407 -22.49 13.78 -13.97
N ASP A 408 -21.60 14.41 -14.78
CA ASP A 408 -20.27 13.88 -15.11
C ASP A 408 -19.21 15.00 -15.08
N ILE A 409 -18.31 14.95 -14.08
CA ILE A 409 -17.27 15.95 -13.86
C ILE A 409 -16.07 15.77 -14.80
N ARG A 410 -15.97 14.65 -15.55
CA ARG A 410 -14.89 14.49 -16.56
C ARG A 410 -15.03 15.45 -17.74
N LEU A 411 -16.16 16.17 -17.84
CA LEU A 411 -16.34 17.29 -18.77
C LEU A 411 -15.85 18.63 -18.19
N ASN A 412 -15.58 18.72 -16.88
CA ASN A 412 -14.92 19.85 -16.21
C ASN A 412 -13.39 19.67 -16.20
N ILE A 413 -12.80 19.39 -17.37
CA ILE A 413 -11.36 19.61 -17.55
C ILE A 413 -11.23 21.11 -17.81
N PHE A 414 -10.51 21.83 -16.94
CA PHE A 414 -10.27 23.28 -16.94
C PHE A 414 -11.13 24.14 -16.01
N GLU A 415 -11.21 23.83 -14.72
CA GLU A 415 -11.42 24.89 -13.71
C GLU A 415 -11.06 24.42 -12.29
N SER A 416 -9.80 24.04 -12.07
CA SER A 416 -9.27 23.83 -10.70
C SER A 416 -7.75 23.88 -10.64
N ASN A 417 -7.13 24.82 -11.37
CA ASN A 417 -5.70 25.09 -11.26
C ASN A 417 -5.43 26.58 -11.04
N MET A 418 -6.07 27.19 -10.03
CA MET A 418 -5.63 28.48 -9.51
C MET A 418 -5.91 28.56 -8.01
N GLN A 419 -5.02 27.94 -7.22
CA GLN A 419 -4.73 28.32 -5.84
C GLN A 419 -3.38 27.70 -5.46
N LYS A 420 -2.29 28.24 -6.01
CA LYS A 420 -0.98 28.12 -5.37
C LYS A 420 -0.72 29.45 -4.66
N SER A 421 -1.23 29.54 -3.44
CA SER A 421 -0.76 30.54 -2.49
C SER A 421 0.74 30.31 -2.25
N THR A 422 1.48 31.40 -2.21
CA THR A 422 2.92 31.47 -1.96
C THR A 422 3.25 30.82 -0.61
N GLN A 423 3.59 29.52 -0.62
CA GLN A 423 4.13 28.83 0.55
C GLN A 423 5.61 29.17 0.71
N ASN A 424 5.97 29.66 1.90
CA ASN A 424 7.35 29.74 2.38
C ASN A 424 8.05 28.37 2.19
N CYS A 425 9.31 28.36 1.75
CA CYS A 425 10.09 27.13 1.49
C CYS A 425 10.09 26.17 2.69
N ILE A 426 10.16 26.73 3.90
CA ILE A 426 10.08 25.97 5.17
C ILE A 426 8.72 25.25 5.28
N GLU A 427 7.61 25.95 5.05
CA GLU A 427 6.26 25.38 5.12
C GLU A 427 5.95 24.39 4.01
N LYS A 428 6.61 24.54 2.87
CA LYS A 428 6.50 23.60 1.74
C LYS A 428 7.10 22.25 2.11
N TYR A 429 8.30 22.24 2.69
CA TYR A 429 9.12 21.02 2.88
C TYR A 429 9.12 20.43 4.29
N VAL A 430 8.60 21.15 5.29
CA VAL A 430 8.44 20.65 6.67
C VAL A 430 6.95 20.48 6.96
N LYS A 431 6.54 19.28 7.40
CA LYS A 431 5.13 19.00 7.74
C LYS A 431 4.74 19.70 9.03
N LYS A 432 3.53 20.25 9.03
CA LYS A 432 2.86 20.76 10.24
C LYS A 432 2.62 19.61 11.22
N GLU A 433 2.84 19.88 12.51
CA GLU A 433 2.57 18.92 13.58
C GLU A 433 1.05 18.67 13.66
N LYS A 434 0.63 17.44 13.98
CA LYS A 434 -0.80 17.07 14.04
C LYS A 434 -1.60 17.84 15.10
N PHE A 435 -0.91 18.48 16.05
CA PHE A 435 -1.51 19.28 17.10
C PHE A 435 -1.09 20.75 16.89
N ASN A 436 -2.04 21.67 17.10
CA ASN A 436 -2.05 23.09 16.70
C ASN A 436 -0.86 23.99 17.10
N LYS A 437 0.29 23.47 17.54
CA LYS A 437 1.41 24.29 18.02
C LYS A 437 2.56 24.51 17.04
N ASN A 438 2.70 23.75 15.94
CA ASN A 438 3.71 23.95 14.85
C ASN A 438 5.08 24.53 15.30
N LEU A 439 5.57 24.18 16.50
CA LEU A 439 6.65 24.91 17.18
C LEU A 439 7.95 24.82 16.39
N THR A 440 8.14 23.69 15.72
CA THR A 440 9.26 23.43 14.83
C THR A 440 9.30 24.41 13.66
N ILE A 441 8.18 24.60 12.94
CA ILE A 441 8.12 25.51 11.79
C ILE A 441 8.31 26.95 12.25
N GLU A 442 7.71 27.33 13.37
CA GLU A 442 7.88 28.67 13.97
C GLU A 442 9.35 28.93 14.33
N LYS A 443 10.02 27.98 15.01
CA LYS A 443 11.44 28.10 15.34
C LYS A 443 12.31 28.21 14.09
N LEU A 444 12.07 27.39 13.07
CA LEU A 444 12.80 27.46 11.80
C LEU A 444 12.64 28.83 11.12
N ASN A 445 11.41 29.37 11.10
CA ASN A 445 11.13 30.70 10.56
C ASN A 445 11.82 31.82 11.37
N ILE A 446 11.86 31.70 12.70
CA ILE A 446 12.56 32.65 13.59
C ILE A 446 14.06 32.65 13.29
N ILE A 447 14.68 31.47 13.17
CA ILE A 447 16.10 31.36 12.84
C ILE A 447 16.36 32.00 11.47
N ASN A 448 15.58 31.62 10.44
CA ASN A 448 15.70 32.21 9.10
C ASN A 448 15.60 33.75 9.14
N TYR A 449 14.64 34.29 9.88
CA TYR A 449 14.48 35.74 10.04
C TYR A 449 15.70 36.41 10.69
N LYS A 450 16.26 35.83 11.77
CA LYS A 450 17.47 36.35 12.43
C LYS A 450 18.70 36.34 11.52
N LEU A 451 18.80 35.35 10.64
CA LEU A 451 19.88 35.27 9.65
C LEU A 451 19.72 36.31 8.54
N ILE A 452 18.49 36.56 8.08
CA ILE A 452 18.20 37.65 7.11
C ILE A 452 18.56 39.02 7.71
N GLN A 453 18.37 39.22 9.01
CA GLN A 453 18.76 40.44 9.71
C GLN A 453 20.27 40.71 9.74
N GLN A 454 21.13 39.75 9.34
CA GLN A 454 22.57 39.97 9.18
C GLN A 454 22.92 40.76 7.91
N LEU A 455 21.93 41.20 7.12
CA LEU A 455 22.09 42.12 5.97
C LEU A 455 23.13 41.67 4.93
N GLY A 456 23.26 40.35 4.71
CA GLY A 456 24.15 39.77 3.71
C GLY A 456 25.61 39.61 4.16
N GLU A 457 25.91 39.82 5.44
CA GLU A 457 27.20 39.45 6.03
C GLU A 457 27.44 37.93 6.01
N GLN A 458 28.70 37.53 6.14
CA GLN A 458 29.10 36.13 6.15
C GLN A 458 28.44 35.38 7.32
N ILE A 459 27.82 34.24 7.04
CA ILE A 459 27.20 33.37 8.05
C ILE A 459 27.92 32.02 8.04
N PHE A 460 28.27 31.52 9.22
CA PHE A 460 28.85 30.20 9.41
C PHE A 460 27.83 29.26 10.05
N VAL A 461 27.60 28.10 9.42
CA VAL A 461 26.66 27.09 9.90
C VAL A 461 27.41 25.80 10.19
N TYR A 462 27.54 25.46 11.46
CA TYR A 462 28.14 24.20 11.89
C TYR A 462 27.05 23.15 12.01
N ILE A 463 27.26 21.99 11.38
CA ILE A 463 26.33 20.87 11.40
C ILE A 463 27.01 19.60 11.92
N ASP A 464 26.29 18.85 12.73
CA ASP A 464 26.75 17.57 13.25
C ASP A 464 25.55 16.68 13.62
N GLY A 465 25.79 15.39 13.80
CA GLY A 465 24.80 14.42 14.21
C GLY A 465 25.40 13.32 15.07
N SER A 466 24.81 13.08 16.24
CA SER A 466 25.26 12.04 17.17
C SER A 466 24.21 10.96 17.33
N VAL A 467 24.66 9.75 17.69
CA VAL A 467 23.80 8.62 18.07
C VAL A 467 24.38 7.93 19.29
N ILE A 468 23.57 7.77 20.33
CA ILE A 468 23.92 7.00 21.54
C ILE A 468 23.21 5.65 21.55
N ASN A 469 23.74 4.73 22.37
CA ASN A 469 23.14 3.42 22.62
C ASN A 469 22.82 2.65 21.32
N ASN A 470 23.63 2.84 20.28
CA ASN A 470 23.44 2.26 18.96
C ASN A 470 23.33 0.72 19.06
N GLY A 471 22.35 0.15 18.36
CA GLY A 471 22.02 -1.26 18.45
C GLY A 471 21.22 -1.66 19.69
N THR A 472 20.71 -0.73 20.51
CA THR A 472 19.86 -1.05 21.68
C THR A 472 18.44 -0.51 21.48
N GLU A 473 17.47 -0.97 22.28
CA GLU A 473 16.12 -0.40 22.32
C GLU A 473 16.08 1.07 22.75
N ASN A 474 17.13 1.53 23.46
CA ASN A 474 17.31 2.89 23.94
C ASN A 474 18.18 3.73 22.99
N ILE A 475 18.30 3.32 21.72
CA ILE A 475 18.98 4.13 20.72
C ILE A 475 18.31 5.51 20.65
N ASP A 476 19.13 6.54 20.52
CA ASP A 476 18.64 7.90 20.40
C ASP A 476 19.59 8.67 19.48
N GLY A 477 19.04 9.49 18.59
CA GLY A 477 19.79 10.18 17.55
C GLY A 477 19.42 11.65 17.52
N ILE A 478 20.41 12.54 17.63
CA ILE A 478 20.19 13.98 17.62
C ILE A 478 21.02 14.59 16.49
N ALA A 479 20.37 15.39 15.65
CA ALA A 479 21.01 16.29 14.70
C ALA A 479 21.09 17.69 15.30
N GLY A 480 22.25 18.33 15.21
CA GLY A 480 22.48 19.66 15.76
C GLY A 480 22.97 20.65 14.71
N LEU A 481 22.58 21.92 14.89
CA LEU A 481 23.00 23.05 14.06
C LEU A 481 23.29 24.26 14.95
N HIS A 482 24.45 24.90 14.73
CA HIS A 482 24.76 26.21 15.30
C HIS A 482 24.97 27.23 14.18
N PHE A 483 24.42 28.42 14.37
CA PHE A 483 24.52 29.53 13.41
C PHE A 483 25.35 30.65 14.03
N TYR A 484 26.37 31.12 13.32
CA TYR A 484 27.24 32.22 13.77
C TYR A 484 27.30 33.34 12.73
N ASP A 485 27.51 34.56 13.22
CA ASP A 485 27.77 35.74 12.39
C ASP A 485 29.24 35.79 11.91
N LYS A 486 29.60 36.85 11.17
CA LYS A 486 30.97 37.08 10.68
C LYS A 486 32.02 37.16 11.79
N ASP A 487 31.61 37.61 12.98
CA ASP A 487 32.47 37.76 14.17
C ASP A 487 32.48 36.47 15.02
N HIS A 488 31.88 35.39 14.51
CA HIS A 488 31.69 34.11 15.18
C HIS A 488 30.90 34.20 16.51
N LYS A 489 29.96 35.14 16.62
CA LYS A 489 28.98 35.17 17.72
C LYS A 489 27.78 34.30 17.38
N LEU A 490 27.33 33.51 18.35
CA LEU A 490 26.21 32.60 18.18
C LEU A 490 24.90 33.38 17.96
N ILE A 491 24.28 33.21 16.80
CA ILE A 491 22.99 33.80 16.42
C ILE A 491 21.83 32.97 17.00
N ASP A 492 21.87 31.66 16.76
CA ASP A 492 20.90 30.70 17.28
C ASP A 492 21.43 29.26 17.20
N GLU A 493 20.73 28.36 17.86
CA GLU A 493 20.98 26.92 17.90
C GLU A 493 19.70 26.14 17.59
N PHE A 494 19.85 24.97 17.00
CA PHE A 494 18.72 24.09 16.69
C PHE A 494 19.11 22.62 16.81
N TYR A 495 18.29 21.85 17.53
CA TYR A 495 18.50 20.42 17.74
C TYR A 495 17.24 19.65 17.42
N VAL A 496 17.40 18.52 16.74
CA VAL A 496 16.31 17.70 16.23
C VAL A 496 16.51 16.25 16.57
N ASN A 497 15.45 15.61 17.03
CA ASN A 497 15.43 14.17 17.25
C ASN A 497 15.21 13.43 15.92
N ILE A 498 15.96 12.35 15.72
CA ILE A 498 15.86 11.49 14.52
C ILE A 498 14.89 10.35 14.78
N GLU A 499 13.83 10.30 13.99
CA GLU A 499 12.85 9.22 14.02
C GLU A 499 13.09 8.22 12.89
N HIS A 500 13.06 6.92 13.22
CA HIS A 500 13.29 5.78 12.32
C HIS A 500 14.64 5.80 11.59
N TRP A 501 15.14 4.62 11.20
CA TRP A 501 16.41 4.49 10.48
C TRP A 501 17.60 5.17 11.17
N ILE A 502 17.57 5.22 12.51
CA ILE A 502 18.52 5.98 13.32
C ILE A 502 19.93 5.47 13.04
N SER A 503 20.79 6.36 12.56
CA SER A 503 22.20 6.08 12.31
C SER A 503 22.99 7.38 12.32
N PRO A 504 24.30 7.36 12.63
CA PRO A 504 25.13 8.57 12.59
C PRO A 504 25.00 9.31 11.25
N SER A 505 25.14 8.57 10.15
CA SER A 505 24.98 9.11 8.79
C SER A 505 23.59 9.73 8.52
N LYS A 506 22.52 9.25 9.17
CA LYS A 506 21.18 9.83 9.04
C LYS A 506 21.07 11.12 9.84
N ALA A 507 21.65 11.18 11.04
CA ALA A 507 21.65 12.38 11.87
C ALA A 507 22.38 13.53 11.15
N GLU A 508 23.58 13.30 10.62
CA GLU A 508 24.36 14.31 9.91
C GLU A 508 23.70 14.75 8.58
N VAL A 509 23.15 13.81 7.81
CA VAL A 509 22.40 14.16 6.58
C VAL A 509 21.13 14.94 6.91
N THR A 510 20.54 14.70 8.09
CA THR A 510 19.37 15.43 8.57
C THR A 510 19.72 16.85 9.02
N SER A 511 20.82 17.07 9.74
CA SER A 511 21.30 18.43 10.04
C SER A 511 21.62 19.19 8.76
N PHE A 512 22.21 18.53 7.75
CA PHE A 512 22.50 19.16 6.47
C PHE A 512 21.26 19.64 5.70
N ILE A 513 20.22 18.80 5.53
CA ILE A 513 19.00 19.23 4.84
C ILE A 513 18.27 20.34 5.60
N ILE A 514 18.28 20.31 6.94
CA ILE A 514 17.68 21.37 7.76
C ILE A 514 18.44 22.68 7.55
N ALA A 515 19.77 22.65 7.53
CA ALA A 515 20.59 23.82 7.24
C ALA A 515 20.20 24.44 5.90
N LEU A 516 20.10 23.62 4.83
CA LEU A 516 19.70 24.08 3.50
C LEU A 516 18.29 24.69 3.47
N ILE A 517 17.33 24.11 4.20
CA ILE A 517 15.97 24.64 4.31
C ILE A 517 15.96 26.00 5.03
N ILE A 518 16.74 26.14 6.11
CA ILE A 518 16.82 27.39 6.88
C ILE A 518 17.50 28.49 6.07
N VAL A 519 18.54 28.20 5.29
CA VAL A 519 19.34 29.22 4.58
C VAL A 519 18.89 29.45 3.13
N HIS A 520 17.75 28.90 2.71
CA HIS A 520 17.30 28.86 1.31
C HIS A 520 17.36 30.21 0.56
N ASN A 521 17.07 31.32 1.24
CA ASN A 521 17.02 32.68 0.67
C ASN A 521 18.17 33.59 1.12
N ILE A 522 19.28 33.03 1.61
CA ILE A 522 20.37 33.78 2.24
C ILE A 522 21.66 33.63 1.42
N SER A 523 22.30 34.75 1.08
CA SER A 523 23.60 34.79 0.42
C SER A 523 24.76 34.75 1.44
N ASN A 524 25.96 34.38 0.99
CA ASN A 524 27.19 34.35 1.81
C ASN A 524 27.15 33.39 3.02
N VAL A 525 26.63 32.18 2.79
CA VAL A 525 26.59 31.11 3.81
C VAL A 525 27.71 30.09 3.56
N GLU A 526 28.45 29.77 4.62
CA GLU A 526 29.40 28.66 4.66
C GLU A 526 28.92 27.58 5.64
N ILE A 527 28.59 26.40 5.11
CA ILE A 527 28.20 25.22 5.88
C ILE A 527 29.45 24.37 6.16
N ILE A 528 29.64 24.04 7.43
CA ILE A 528 30.86 23.42 7.94
C ILE A 528 30.49 22.07 8.55
N THR A 529 31.18 21.02 8.13
CA THR A 529 30.94 19.63 8.57
C THR A 529 32.25 18.84 8.61
N ASP A 530 32.34 17.85 9.49
CA ASP A 530 33.40 16.83 9.51
C ASP A 530 33.08 15.62 8.60
N ASN A 531 31.83 15.51 8.12
CA ASN A 531 31.39 14.40 7.31
C ASN A 531 31.84 14.54 5.84
N GLU A 532 32.85 13.74 5.48
CA GLU A 532 33.38 13.66 4.12
C GLU A 532 32.36 13.25 3.05
N PHE A 533 31.41 12.39 3.41
CA PHE A 533 30.39 11.92 2.48
C PHE A 533 29.46 13.06 2.06
N ILE A 534 29.04 13.93 2.99
CA ILE A 534 28.19 15.09 2.68
C ILE A 534 28.90 16.03 1.72
N PHE A 535 30.15 16.40 2.04
CA PHE A 535 30.98 17.26 1.21
C PHE A 535 31.14 16.70 -0.21
N ASN A 536 31.62 15.46 -0.33
CA ASN A 536 31.87 14.84 -1.64
C ASN A 536 30.57 14.68 -2.43
N TYR A 537 29.50 14.21 -1.80
CA TYR A 537 28.25 13.90 -2.51
C TYR A 537 27.48 15.15 -2.92
N PHE A 538 27.48 16.21 -2.12
CA PHE A 538 26.85 17.48 -2.48
C PHE A 538 27.59 18.16 -3.64
N ASN A 539 28.92 18.21 -3.59
CA ASN A 539 29.74 18.72 -4.70
C ASN A 539 29.49 17.90 -5.99
N ASP A 540 29.37 16.58 -5.86
CA ASP A 540 28.98 15.70 -6.96
C ASP A 540 27.60 16.05 -7.56
N ILE A 541 26.64 16.49 -6.74
CA ILE A 541 25.30 16.89 -7.20
C ILE A 541 25.39 18.22 -7.96
N ILE A 542 26.14 19.20 -7.44
CA ILE A 542 26.33 20.51 -8.08
C ILE A 542 27.06 20.38 -9.41
N CYS A 543 28.14 19.59 -9.46
CA CYS A 543 28.99 19.47 -10.65
C CYS A 543 28.33 18.67 -11.80
N LYS A 544 27.33 17.83 -11.51
CA LYS A 544 26.71 16.96 -12.54
C LYS A 544 25.62 17.71 -13.31
N THR A 545 25.90 18.01 -14.57
CA THR A 545 24.94 18.55 -15.55
C THR A 545 23.96 17.49 -16.11
N GLU A 546 24.16 16.21 -15.80
CA GLU A 546 23.32 15.14 -16.32
C GLU A 546 21.89 15.16 -15.76
N ILE A 547 20.92 14.95 -16.66
CA ILE A 547 19.51 14.72 -16.30
C ILE A 547 19.40 13.50 -15.36
N TYR A 548 19.00 13.75 -14.12
CA TYR A 548 18.66 12.69 -13.17
C TYR A 548 17.20 12.28 -13.32
N ASN A 549 17.00 11.07 -13.83
CA ASN A 549 15.69 10.42 -13.86
C ASN A 549 15.37 9.74 -12.52
N THR A 550 14.09 9.41 -12.30
CA THR A 550 13.59 8.71 -11.10
C THR A 550 14.39 7.43 -10.80
N ARG A 551 14.84 6.73 -11.85
CA ARG A 551 15.63 5.50 -11.71
C ARG A 551 16.99 5.74 -11.06
N LYS A 552 17.71 6.81 -11.43
CA LYS A 552 18.97 7.16 -10.77
C LYS A 552 18.71 7.54 -9.31
N LEU A 553 17.69 8.37 -9.05
CA LEU A 553 17.29 8.79 -7.70
C LEU A 553 16.98 7.60 -6.78
N LEU A 554 16.11 6.68 -7.17
CA LEU A 554 15.71 5.55 -6.32
C LEU A 554 16.80 4.46 -6.16
N LYS A 555 17.95 4.62 -6.85
CA LYS A 555 19.11 3.73 -6.77
C LYS A 555 20.33 4.40 -6.12
N THR A 556 20.23 5.64 -5.65
CA THR A 556 21.32 6.34 -4.97
C THR A 556 21.65 5.71 -3.61
N GLN A 557 22.43 6.40 -2.79
CA GLN A 557 22.80 5.96 -1.44
C GLN A 557 21.58 5.93 -0.48
N ASN A 558 21.82 5.56 0.77
CA ASN A 558 20.81 5.66 1.83
C ASN A 558 20.28 7.11 1.98
N ASN A 559 19.14 7.27 2.64
CA ASN A 559 18.43 8.55 2.79
C ASN A 559 17.96 9.10 1.43
N ILE A 560 17.46 8.21 0.57
CA ILE A 560 17.10 8.49 -0.84
C ILE A 560 16.25 9.75 -0.97
N TYR A 561 15.22 9.88 -0.12
CA TYR A 561 14.27 10.97 -0.22
C TYR A 561 14.85 12.31 0.26
N ILE A 562 15.75 12.31 1.24
CA ILE A 562 16.48 13.53 1.65
C ILE A 562 17.37 13.99 0.50
N TRP A 563 18.17 13.10 -0.08
CA TRP A 563 19.03 13.46 -1.21
C TRP A 563 18.24 13.86 -2.46
N ALA A 564 17.06 13.26 -2.68
CA ALA A 564 16.15 13.69 -3.73
C ALA A 564 15.62 15.13 -3.49
N LEU A 565 15.35 15.51 -2.24
CA LEU A 565 14.94 16.88 -1.89
C LEU A 565 16.08 17.88 -2.09
N ILE A 566 17.28 17.57 -1.58
CA ILE A 566 18.48 18.41 -1.76
C ILE A 566 18.71 18.68 -3.26
N ARG A 567 18.58 17.63 -4.07
CA ARG A 567 18.71 17.78 -5.53
C ARG A 567 17.59 18.62 -6.13
N GLN A 568 16.35 18.45 -5.69
CA GLN A 568 15.24 19.26 -6.16
C GLN A 568 15.45 20.76 -5.85
N PHE A 569 16.01 21.09 -4.68
CA PHE A 569 16.32 22.47 -4.32
C PHE A 569 17.27 23.11 -5.34
N ILE A 570 18.28 22.36 -5.79
CA ILE A 570 19.25 22.79 -6.80
C ILE A 570 18.59 22.82 -8.19
N ASP A 571 17.95 21.73 -8.62
CA ASP A 571 17.33 21.60 -9.95
C ASP A 571 16.25 22.70 -10.20
N LEU A 572 15.56 23.17 -9.15
CA LEU A 572 14.51 24.20 -9.22
C LEU A 572 14.97 25.61 -8.83
N ASN A 573 16.26 25.81 -8.50
CA ASN A 573 16.80 27.07 -7.98
C ASN A 573 16.02 27.62 -6.77
N GLU A 574 15.56 26.74 -5.88
CA GLU A 574 14.83 27.12 -4.66
C GLU A 574 15.76 27.54 -3.52
N ILE A 575 17.06 27.28 -3.65
CA ILE A 575 18.09 27.69 -2.70
C ILE A 575 19.20 28.47 -3.40
N ILE A 576 19.81 29.42 -2.68
CA ILE A 576 21.13 29.94 -3.02
C ILE A 576 22.17 28.91 -2.57
N ILE A 577 23.04 28.45 -3.47
CA ILE A 577 24.00 27.38 -3.17
C ILE A 577 25.03 27.89 -2.14
N PRO A 578 25.08 27.31 -0.93
CA PRO A 578 26.07 27.70 0.07
C PRO A 578 27.45 27.09 -0.24
N LYS A 579 28.52 27.73 0.26
CA LYS A 579 29.86 27.14 0.28
C LYS A 579 29.87 26.02 1.32
N ILE A 580 30.46 24.86 1.00
CA ILE A 580 30.66 23.78 1.98
C ILE A 580 32.15 23.61 2.25
N THR A 581 32.51 23.55 3.53
CA THR A 581 33.87 23.32 4.00
C THR A 581 33.92 22.07 4.88
N LYS A 582 34.84 21.16 4.55
CA LYS A 582 35.11 19.96 5.33
C LYS A 582 36.22 20.25 6.35
N ILE A 583 35.97 19.99 7.63
CA ILE A 583 36.99 19.97 8.69
C ILE A 583 37.52 18.53 8.83
N LYS A 584 38.78 18.32 9.24
CA LYS A 584 39.21 16.96 9.58
C LYS A 584 38.56 16.54 10.90
N ALA A 585 38.09 15.30 10.95
CA ALA A 585 37.66 14.70 12.21
C ALA A 585 38.80 14.79 13.24
N HIS A 586 38.49 15.32 14.43
CA HIS A 586 39.44 15.59 15.53
C HIS A 586 40.45 16.73 15.31
N ASP A 587 40.23 17.65 14.35
CA ASP A 587 40.92 18.96 14.38
C ASP A 587 40.41 19.81 15.57
N ASP A 588 41.27 20.72 16.07
CA ASP A 588 40.96 21.67 17.14
C ASP A 588 40.00 22.80 16.69
N ASP A 589 38.93 22.50 15.95
CA ASP A 589 37.87 23.48 15.67
C ASP A 589 37.00 23.68 16.91
N LEU A 590 37.13 24.86 17.53
CA LEU A 590 36.44 25.21 18.77
C LEU A 590 34.91 25.14 18.65
N TYR A 591 34.35 25.50 17.50
CA TYR A 591 32.90 25.64 17.31
C TYR A 591 32.24 24.29 16.99
N HIS A 592 32.91 23.45 16.19
CA HIS A 592 32.48 22.07 15.92
C HIS A 592 32.54 21.23 17.19
N ASN A 593 33.63 21.30 17.95
CA ASN A 593 33.77 20.60 19.22
C ASN A 593 32.72 21.07 20.25
N PHE A 594 32.38 22.36 20.25
CA PHE A 594 31.29 22.89 21.07
C PHE A 594 29.92 22.33 20.64
N LEU A 595 29.65 22.21 19.33
CA LEU A 595 28.42 21.60 18.81
C LEU A 595 28.29 20.13 19.25
N ASP A 596 29.33 19.31 19.05
CA ASP A 596 29.35 17.90 19.48
C ASP A 596 29.11 17.76 20.99
N GLN A 597 29.75 18.63 21.80
CA GLN A 597 29.53 18.66 23.25
C GLN A 597 28.09 19.01 23.60
N GLN A 598 27.48 20.01 22.95
CA GLN A 598 26.09 20.37 23.19
C GLN A 598 25.14 19.24 22.81
N ILE A 599 25.32 18.60 21.65
CA ILE A 599 24.51 17.46 21.21
C ILE A 599 24.56 16.35 22.27
N LYS A 600 25.76 16.01 22.77
CA LYS A 600 25.94 15.01 23.84
C LYS A 600 25.21 15.39 25.14
N GLY A 601 25.20 16.68 25.49
CA GLY A 601 24.46 17.19 26.64
C GLY A 601 22.94 17.05 26.51
N ARG A 602 22.39 17.24 25.29
CA ARG A 602 20.94 17.23 25.03
C ARG A 602 20.27 15.87 25.19
N TYR A 603 21.00 14.77 25.19
CA TYR A 603 20.43 13.46 25.50
C TYR A 603 19.81 13.38 26.90
N SER A 604 20.24 14.25 27.83
CA SER A 604 19.71 14.32 29.18
C SER A 604 18.47 15.23 29.33
N ASP A 605 18.21 16.12 28.37
CA ASP A 605 17.09 17.08 28.40
C ASP A 605 16.29 17.08 27.08
N ARG A 606 15.36 16.12 26.99
CA ARG A 606 14.52 15.89 25.80
C ARG A 606 13.51 17.01 25.52
N ASN A 607 13.19 17.84 26.50
CA ASN A 607 12.19 18.90 26.34
C ASN A 607 12.70 20.08 25.49
N ARG A 608 14.00 20.10 25.18
CA ARG A 608 14.67 21.16 24.40
C ARG A 608 15.07 20.72 22.98
N VAL A 609 14.49 19.64 22.48
CA VAL A 609 14.76 19.09 21.14
C VAL A 609 13.47 19.09 20.33
N TYR A 610 13.55 19.46 19.06
CA TYR A 610 12.42 19.51 18.13
C TYR A 610 12.24 18.18 17.38
N SER A 611 11.05 17.94 16.81
CA SER A 611 10.82 16.85 15.86
C SER A 611 10.56 17.43 14.47
N VAL A 612 11.35 17.02 13.48
CA VAL A 612 11.20 17.50 12.09
C VAL A 612 10.71 16.36 11.21
N ASN A 613 9.52 16.55 10.65
CA ASN A 613 8.94 15.64 9.67
C ASN A 613 9.01 16.23 8.27
N PHE A 614 9.89 15.70 7.41
CA PHE A 614 10.00 16.19 6.03
C PHE A 614 8.79 15.82 5.18
N ASN A 615 8.36 16.77 4.35
CA ASN A 615 7.30 16.57 3.38
C ASN A 615 7.87 16.05 2.05
N PHE A 616 8.29 14.77 2.04
CA PHE A 616 8.83 14.13 0.82
C PHE A 616 7.83 14.12 -0.34
N PHE A 617 6.53 14.26 -0.08
CA PHE A 617 5.49 14.30 -1.09
C PHE A 617 5.55 15.51 -2.04
N GLN A 618 6.36 16.53 -1.71
CA GLN A 618 6.66 17.64 -2.62
C GLN A 618 7.69 17.28 -3.71
N LEU A 619 8.23 16.05 -3.70
CA LEU A 619 9.18 15.62 -4.72
C LEU A 619 8.51 15.49 -6.08
N ASN A 620 8.91 16.35 -7.02
CA ASN A 620 8.38 16.37 -8.36
C ASN A 620 8.62 15.04 -9.08
N LYS A 621 9.77 14.39 -8.87
CA LYS A 621 10.18 13.18 -9.61
C LYS A 621 9.67 11.88 -8.97
N ILE A 622 9.15 11.91 -7.74
CA ILE A 622 8.74 10.70 -6.99
C ILE A 622 7.38 10.93 -6.35
N GLU A 623 6.34 10.33 -6.93
CA GLU A 623 4.95 10.44 -6.48
C GLU A 623 4.52 9.27 -5.58
N TYR A 624 5.10 8.09 -5.81
CA TYR A 624 4.78 6.83 -5.15
C TYR A 624 5.97 6.34 -4.33
N MET A 625 5.85 6.37 -3.00
CA MET A 625 6.91 5.95 -2.07
C MET A 625 6.61 4.59 -1.47
N LEU A 626 7.58 3.68 -1.52
CA LEU A 626 7.40 2.35 -0.96
C LEU A 626 7.53 2.41 0.56
N THR A 627 6.57 1.79 1.24
CA THR A 627 6.54 1.65 2.70
C THR A 627 6.51 0.18 3.09
N TRP A 628 7.07 -0.14 4.25
CA TRP A 628 6.95 -1.45 4.88
C TRP A 628 6.46 -1.26 6.31
N ASN A 629 5.37 -1.93 6.69
CA ASN A 629 4.68 -1.70 7.96
C ASN A 629 4.42 -0.19 8.24
N ASN A 630 3.98 0.53 7.20
CA ASN A 630 3.71 1.99 7.21
C ASN A 630 4.94 2.91 7.44
N ILE A 631 6.16 2.36 7.44
CA ILE A 631 7.41 3.15 7.51
C ILE A 631 7.96 3.31 6.08
N ILE A 632 8.30 4.54 5.70
CA ILE A 632 8.92 4.86 4.41
C ILE A 632 10.30 4.20 4.30
N ILE A 633 10.58 3.54 3.17
CA ILE A 633 11.85 2.86 2.95
C ILE A 633 12.88 3.83 2.39
N GLU A 634 13.80 4.29 3.22
CA GLU A 634 14.81 5.28 2.83
C GLU A 634 16.10 4.67 2.24
N LYS A 635 16.18 3.34 2.17
CA LYS A 635 17.30 2.59 1.58
C LYS A 635 16.98 2.19 0.14
N PRO A 636 17.99 1.90 -0.70
CA PRO A 636 17.75 1.42 -2.08
C PRO A 636 16.82 0.22 -2.08
N ILE A 637 15.70 0.30 -2.80
CA ILE A 637 14.58 -0.66 -2.71
C ILE A 637 15.08 -2.10 -2.88
N ARG A 638 15.90 -2.35 -3.91
CA ARG A 638 16.47 -3.69 -4.16
C ARG A 638 17.37 -4.17 -3.02
N ARG A 639 18.16 -3.27 -2.40
CA ARG A 639 19.02 -3.59 -1.24
C ARG A 639 18.17 -3.88 -0.01
N PHE A 640 17.14 -3.09 0.24
CA PHE A 640 16.20 -3.30 1.33
C PHE A 640 15.50 -4.66 1.22
N ILE A 641 14.92 -4.99 0.06
CA ILE A 641 14.21 -6.26 -0.14
C ILE A 641 15.17 -7.45 -0.06
N ARG A 642 16.43 -7.30 -0.52
CA ARG A 642 17.45 -8.33 -0.31
C ARG A 642 17.68 -8.58 1.18
N TYR A 643 17.85 -7.52 1.96
CA TYR A 643 18.03 -7.60 3.40
C TYR A 643 16.81 -8.22 4.12
N TYR A 644 15.60 -7.81 3.72
CA TYR A 644 14.33 -8.43 4.16
C TYR A 644 14.32 -9.95 3.96
N ASN A 645 14.70 -10.43 2.76
CA ASN A 645 14.76 -11.86 2.46
C ASN A 645 15.87 -12.59 3.23
N GLU A 646 17.02 -11.94 3.46
CA GLU A 646 18.10 -12.50 4.30
C GLU A 646 17.59 -12.78 5.72
N ILE A 647 16.88 -11.83 6.33
CA ILE A 647 16.28 -11.98 7.67
C ILE A 647 15.21 -13.08 7.68
N LEU A 648 14.31 -13.09 6.69
CA LEU A 648 13.32 -14.15 6.56
C LEU A 648 13.94 -15.55 6.50
N ASN A 649 15.01 -15.72 5.72
CA ASN A 649 15.68 -17.01 5.57
C ASN A 649 16.39 -17.43 6.86
N LEU A 650 16.94 -16.46 7.59
CA LEU A 650 17.54 -16.65 8.90
C LEU A 650 16.50 -17.08 9.95
N GLU A 651 15.38 -16.38 10.06
CA GLU A 651 14.29 -16.75 10.99
C GLU A 651 13.70 -18.12 10.65
N LYS A 652 13.55 -18.43 9.35
CA LYS A 652 13.15 -19.78 8.89
C LYS A 652 14.13 -20.85 9.34
N PHE A 653 15.43 -20.56 9.38
CA PHE A 653 16.45 -21.50 9.88
C PHE A 653 16.31 -21.70 11.38
N PHE A 654 16.18 -20.64 12.18
CA PHE A 654 16.05 -20.74 13.63
C PHE A 654 14.75 -21.41 14.08
N ASN A 655 13.65 -21.18 13.38
CA ASN A 655 12.35 -21.79 13.66
C ASN A 655 12.27 -23.28 13.29
N LEU A 656 13.33 -23.88 12.72
CA LEU A 656 13.36 -25.32 12.48
C LEU A 656 13.29 -26.09 13.80
N ARG A 657 12.40 -27.08 13.91
CA ARG A 657 12.25 -27.91 15.12
C ARG A 657 13.57 -28.50 15.64
N ARG A 658 14.47 -28.91 14.74
CA ARG A 658 15.80 -29.46 15.08
C ARG A 658 16.79 -28.44 15.63
N ASN A 659 16.57 -27.16 15.35
CA ASN A 659 17.42 -26.07 15.81
C ASN A 659 16.96 -25.52 17.17
N ARG A 660 15.83 -26.00 17.72
CA ARG A 660 15.30 -25.57 19.02
C ARG A 660 16.25 -25.79 20.20
N LYS A 661 17.10 -26.82 20.12
CA LYS A 661 18.14 -27.11 21.13
C LYS A 661 19.19 -25.99 21.21
N TYR A 662 19.37 -25.24 20.13
CA TYR A 662 20.11 -23.99 20.15
C TYR A 662 19.17 -22.96 20.75
N THR A 663 19.02 -22.99 22.08
CA THR A 663 18.43 -21.86 22.78
C THR A 663 19.22 -20.63 22.38
N ILE A 664 18.52 -19.55 22.05
CA ILE A 664 19.10 -18.40 21.35
C ILE A 664 20.27 -17.76 22.12
N ASP A 665 20.34 -17.92 23.46
CA ASP A 665 21.44 -17.43 24.30
C ASP A 665 22.60 -18.41 24.52
N SER A 666 22.52 -19.64 24.04
CA SER A 666 23.57 -20.62 24.29
C SER A 666 24.77 -20.50 23.34
N VAL A 667 24.59 -19.85 22.18
CA VAL A 667 25.52 -19.88 21.05
C VAL A 667 25.86 -18.48 20.58
N GLU A 668 27.15 -18.19 20.43
CA GLU A 668 27.65 -17.01 19.74
C GLU A 668 27.60 -17.25 18.22
N TRP A 669 26.49 -16.82 17.60
CA TRP A 669 26.18 -17.12 16.19
C TRP A 669 27.09 -16.42 15.20
N ALA A 670 27.61 -15.23 15.51
CA ALA A 670 28.52 -14.53 14.62
C ALA A 670 29.80 -15.33 14.40
N ILE A 671 30.43 -15.79 15.49
CA ILE A 671 31.63 -16.64 15.46
C ILE A 671 31.30 -17.99 14.82
N THR A 672 30.18 -18.59 15.20
CA THR A 672 29.76 -19.89 14.68
C THR A 672 29.53 -19.85 13.17
N PHE A 673 28.82 -18.85 12.64
CA PHE A 673 28.60 -18.72 11.21
C PHE A 673 29.88 -18.43 10.44
N GLU A 674 30.81 -17.68 11.01
CA GLU A 674 32.11 -17.49 10.39
C GLU A 674 32.93 -18.78 10.36
N PHE A 675 32.93 -19.56 11.45
CA PHE A 675 33.53 -20.89 11.48
C PHE A 675 32.94 -21.85 10.42
N LEU A 676 31.64 -21.74 10.12
CA LEU A 676 31.00 -22.52 9.06
C LEU A 676 31.40 -22.07 7.65
N LYS A 677 31.95 -20.86 7.50
CA LYS A 677 32.58 -20.41 6.27
C LYS A 677 34.02 -20.93 6.29
N GLU A 678 34.38 -21.67 5.25
CA GLU A 678 35.79 -21.92 4.97
C GLU A 678 36.25 -20.69 4.18
N ASN A 679 37.29 -19.99 4.64
CA ASN A 679 37.79 -18.71 4.10
C ASN A 679 38.25 -18.81 2.62
N GLU A 680 37.32 -19.06 1.71
CA GLU A 680 37.54 -19.15 0.27
C GLU A 680 37.26 -17.80 -0.40
N ASN A 681 38.13 -17.43 -1.34
CA ASN A 681 37.87 -16.34 -2.26
C ASN A 681 36.61 -16.65 -3.11
N VAL A 682 35.78 -15.64 -3.37
CA VAL A 682 34.48 -15.76 -4.07
C VAL A 682 34.56 -16.47 -5.44
N LEU A 683 35.74 -16.44 -6.07
CA LEU A 683 36.01 -17.02 -7.40
C LEU A 683 36.74 -18.37 -7.37
N GLN A 684 37.15 -18.84 -6.20
CA GLN A 684 37.89 -20.09 -6.04
C GLN A 684 37.01 -21.12 -5.32
N THR A 685 36.97 -22.34 -5.84
CA THR A 685 36.26 -23.45 -5.19
C THR A 685 37.19 -24.63 -5.04
N ASN A 686 37.42 -25.09 -3.82
CA ASN A 686 38.19 -26.28 -3.52
C ASN A 686 37.27 -27.43 -3.07
N PHE A 687 37.53 -28.65 -3.53
CA PHE A 687 36.79 -29.83 -3.07
C PHE A 687 37.04 -30.14 -1.60
N HIS A 688 38.23 -29.83 -1.08
CA HIS A 688 38.62 -30.02 0.31
C HIS A 688 37.78 -29.14 1.26
N THR A 689 37.78 -27.83 1.02
CA THR A 689 36.97 -26.84 1.77
C THR A 689 35.47 -27.16 1.64
N THR A 690 34.98 -27.53 0.45
CA THR A 690 33.58 -27.97 0.28
C THR A 690 33.27 -29.21 1.13
N LYS A 691 34.21 -30.17 1.23
CA LYS A 691 34.08 -31.37 2.07
C LYS A 691 34.13 -31.03 3.56
N ARG A 692 34.93 -30.06 3.97
CA ARG A 692 35.04 -29.58 5.36
C ARG A 692 33.77 -28.82 5.76
N ARG A 693 33.38 -27.83 4.97
CA ARG A 693 32.16 -27.04 5.11
C ARG A 693 30.90 -27.89 5.22
N ARG A 694 30.70 -28.86 4.31
CA ARG A 694 29.52 -29.75 4.38
C ARG A 694 29.52 -30.56 5.68
N TYR A 695 30.69 -30.97 6.20
CA TYR A 695 30.79 -31.78 7.41
C TYR A 695 30.47 -30.94 8.65
N LYS A 696 31.01 -29.71 8.74
CA LYS A 696 30.64 -28.72 9.76
C LYS A 696 29.12 -28.48 9.78
N ILE A 697 28.51 -28.25 8.62
CA ILE A 697 27.06 -28.05 8.51
C ILE A 697 26.29 -29.32 8.90
N LYS A 698 26.72 -30.51 8.47
CA LYS A 698 26.09 -31.79 8.88
C LYS A 698 26.10 -32.02 10.39
N ASN A 699 27.18 -31.63 11.06
CA ASN A 699 27.27 -31.68 12.52
C ASN A 699 26.28 -30.71 13.16
N LEU A 700 26.23 -29.46 12.67
CA LEU A 700 25.28 -28.45 13.13
C LEU A 700 23.82 -28.92 13.01
N ILE A 701 23.46 -29.62 11.94
CA ILE A 701 22.07 -30.03 11.70
C ILE A 701 21.77 -31.47 12.13
N GLU A 702 22.74 -32.14 12.78
CA GLU A 702 22.69 -33.54 13.24
C GLU A 702 22.33 -34.57 12.18
N GLU A 703 22.80 -34.37 10.95
CA GLU A 703 22.64 -35.38 9.89
C GLU A 703 23.70 -36.48 9.93
N ILE A 704 24.73 -36.28 10.73
CA ILE A 704 25.63 -37.34 11.18
C ILE A 704 25.14 -37.75 12.56
N PRO A 705 25.08 -39.06 12.88
CA PRO A 705 24.65 -39.53 14.20
C PRO A 705 25.61 -39.02 15.28
N THR A 706 25.31 -37.83 15.80
CA THR A 706 25.95 -37.22 16.95
C THR A 706 25.73 -38.11 18.17
N VAL A 707 26.57 -37.96 19.18
CA VAL A 707 26.44 -38.74 20.42
C VAL A 707 25.02 -38.69 20.98
N GLU A 708 24.38 -37.51 20.93
CA GLU A 708 22.99 -37.33 21.37
C GLU A 708 21.98 -38.06 20.48
N GLN A 709 22.11 -38.03 19.15
CA GLN A 709 21.26 -38.83 18.27
C GLN A 709 21.47 -40.33 18.46
N ARG A 710 22.71 -40.76 18.71
CA ARG A 710 23.02 -42.16 19.02
C ARG A 710 22.44 -42.60 20.36
N LYS A 711 22.41 -41.74 21.38
CA LYS A 711 21.68 -41.98 22.64
C LYS A 711 20.18 -42.18 22.40
N LEU A 712 19.58 -41.44 21.48
CA LEU A 712 18.17 -41.64 21.11
C LEU A 712 17.91 -42.95 20.36
N THR A 713 18.92 -43.50 19.67
CA THR A 713 18.77 -44.75 18.90
C THR A 713 19.12 -45.98 19.72
N ASN A 714 20.21 -45.94 20.51
CA ASN A 714 20.72 -47.02 21.36
C ASN A 714 21.21 -46.44 22.71
N PHE A 715 20.28 -46.03 23.57
CA PHE A 715 20.60 -45.34 24.83
C PHE A 715 21.60 -46.10 25.71
N ASP A 716 21.40 -47.40 25.87
CA ASP A 716 22.22 -48.26 26.75
C ASP A 716 23.70 -48.29 26.37
N ILE A 717 24.01 -48.13 25.08
CA ILE A 717 25.38 -48.16 24.56
C ILE A 717 26.05 -46.77 24.69
N TYR A 718 25.27 -45.70 24.62
CA TYR A 718 25.80 -44.34 24.44
C TYR A 718 25.54 -43.40 25.64
N LYS A 719 24.94 -43.88 26.73
CA LYS A 719 24.58 -43.07 27.91
C LYS A 719 25.73 -42.22 28.49
N ASP A 720 26.93 -42.78 28.60
CA ASP A 720 28.09 -42.14 29.24
C ASP A 720 28.93 -41.27 28.30
N TRP A 721 28.51 -41.17 27.04
CA TRP A 721 29.25 -40.48 26.00
C TRP A 721 29.02 -38.97 26.09
N LYS A 722 30.10 -38.18 26.10
CA LYS A 722 30.05 -36.72 26.03
C LYS A 722 30.27 -36.24 24.59
N CYS A 723 29.50 -35.23 24.16
CA CYS A 723 29.65 -34.62 22.85
C CYS A 723 30.75 -33.53 22.89
N PRO A 724 31.72 -33.52 21.96
CA PRO A 724 32.60 -32.37 21.81
C PRO A 724 31.78 -31.13 21.46
N VAL A 725 32.10 -29.98 22.07
CA VAL A 725 31.38 -28.73 21.83
C VAL A 725 31.52 -28.34 20.35
N CYS A 726 30.41 -28.37 19.60
CA CYS A 726 30.41 -28.07 18.16
C CYS A 726 30.15 -26.60 17.82
N LEU A 727 29.90 -25.74 18.82
CA LEU A 727 29.48 -24.34 18.66
C LEU A 727 30.17 -23.46 19.70
N PHE A 728 30.39 -22.18 19.40
CA PHE A 728 31.05 -21.29 20.36
C PHE A 728 30.06 -20.86 21.45
N PRO A 729 30.27 -21.19 22.74
CA PRO A 729 29.32 -20.86 23.80
C PRO A 729 29.31 -19.35 24.10
N LYS A 730 28.13 -18.75 24.24
CA LYS A 730 27.99 -17.33 24.61
C LYS A 730 28.67 -17.01 25.95
N LEU A 731 28.52 -17.89 26.95
CA LEU A 731 29.19 -17.79 28.25
C LEU A 731 30.72 -17.68 28.15
N LEU A 732 31.33 -18.37 27.18
CA LEU A 732 32.77 -18.27 26.96
C LEU A 732 33.15 -16.93 26.32
N ALA A 733 32.33 -16.44 25.38
CA ALA A 733 32.51 -15.11 24.80
C ALA A 733 32.37 -14.01 25.86
N ASP A 734 31.39 -14.14 26.75
CA ASP A 734 31.14 -13.20 27.86
C ASP A 734 32.29 -13.23 28.87
N PHE A 735 32.80 -14.41 29.24
CA PHE A 735 33.98 -14.55 30.11
C PHE A 735 35.22 -13.88 29.49
N LEU A 736 35.50 -14.12 28.20
CA LEU A 736 36.62 -13.49 27.50
C LEU A 736 36.48 -11.96 27.46
N ARG A 737 35.25 -11.45 27.38
CA ARG A 737 34.94 -10.02 27.36
C ARG A 737 35.03 -9.38 28.73
N GLN A 738 34.43 -9.98 29.75
CA GLN A 738 34.25 -9.38 31.08
C GLN A 738 35.48 -9.61 31.96
N GLU A 739 35.98 -10.84 32.01
CA GLU A 739 37.08 -11.23 32.90
C GLU A 739 38.44 -10.99 32.26
N ILE A 740 38.61 -11.40 31.00
CA ILE A 740 39.91 -11.28 30.29
C ILE A 740 40.05 -9.92 29.59
N LYS A 741 38.96 -9.14 29.50
CA LYS A 741 38.92 -7.81 28.85
C LYS A 741 39.41 -7.83 27.40
N MET A 742 39.19 -8.94 26.68
CA MET A 742 39.51 -9.02 25.25
C MET A 742 38.58 -8.13 24.42
N THR A 743 39.12 -7.55 23.35
CA THR A 743 38.32 -6.78 22.39
C THR A 743 37.38 -7.69 21.59
N LYS A 744 36.25 -7.16 21.11
CA LYS A 744 35.28 -7.92 20.29
C LYS A 744 35.94 -8.57 19.06
N VAL A 745 36.91 -7.89 18.44
CA VAL A 745 37.65 -8.38 17.26
C VAL A 745 38.52 -9.59 17.64
N HIS A 746 39.30 -9.51 18.72
CA HIS A 746 40.14 -10.62 19.15
C HIS A 746 39.29 -11.82 19.61
N ILE A 747 38.18 -11.60 20.32
CA ILE A 747 37.25 -12.69 20.70
C ILE A 747 36.74 -13.41 19.45
N PHE A 748 36.38 -12.66 18.42
CA PHE A 748 35.89 -13.22 17.17
C PHE A 748 36.94 -14.10 16.48
N GLU A 749 38.15 -13.58 16.27
CA GLU A 749 39.25 -14.31 15.63
C GLU A 749 39.68 -15.54 16.43
N THR A 750 39.85 -15.40 17.74
CA THR A 750 40.22 -16.49 18.65
C THR A 750 39.13 -17.55 18.69
N GLY A 751 37.86 -17.14 18.72
CA GLY A 751 36.73 -18.06 18.74
C GLY A 751 36.64 -18.93 17.48
N VAL A 752 36.87 -18.35 16.30
CA VAL A 752 36.93 -19.11 15.04
C VAL A 752 38.08 -20.12 15.05
N LYS A 753 39.30 -19.68 15.42
CA LYS A 753 40.48 -20.55 15.51
C LYS A 753 40.28 -21.68 16.52
N PHE A 754 39.65 -21.39 17.65
CA PHE A 754 39.32 -22.39 18.67
C PHE A 754 38.36 -23.45 18.13
N LEU A 755 37.28 -23.06 17.45
CA LEU A 755 36.35 -24.01 16.84
C LEU A 755 37.02 -24.85 15.74
N ASP A 756 37.89 -24.26 14.92
CA ASP A 756 38.67 -25.01 13.93
C ASP A 756 39.59 -26.04 14.58
N PHE A 757 40.29 -25.67 15.66
CA PHE A 757 41.10 -26.61 16.43
C PHE A 757 40.25 -27.76 16.98
N ILE A 758 39.13 -27.47 17.66
CA ILE A 758 38.24 -28.50 18.19
C ILE A 758 37.72 -29.41 17.07
N PHE A 759 37.33 -28.83 15.94
CA PHE A 759 36.86 -29.58 14.77
C PHE A 759 37.94 -30.53 14.23
N ASP A 760 39.17 -30.05 14.08
CA ASP A 760 40.30 -30.86 13.59
C ASP A 760 40.72 -31.96 14.57
N SER A 761 40.78 -31.64 15.86
CA SER A 761 41.09 -32.62 16.91
C SER A 761 40.02 -33.71 16.99
N THR A 762 38.74 -33.33 16.92
CA THR A 762 37.63 -34.29 16.98
C THR A 762 37.52 -35.13 15.72
N HIS A 763 37.85 -34.58 14.54
CA HIS A 763 37.82 -35.32 13.29
C HIS A 763 38.78 -36.52 13.31
N LYS A 764 39.98 -36.37 13.88
CA LYS A 764 40.96 -37.46 14.04
C LYS A 764 40.39 -38.62 14.86
N ILE A 765 39.76 -38.31 15.99
CA ILE A 765 39.10 -39.32 16.86
C ILE A 765 38.03 -40.11 16.10
N TRP A 766 37.24 -39.44 15.25
CA TRP A 766 36.20 -40.10 14.47
C TRP A 766 36.73 -40.97 13.34
N VAL A 767 37.88 -40.63 12.74
CA VAL A 767 38.50 -41.46 11.68
C VAL A 767 38.93 -42.80 12.26
N ASP A 768 39.77 -42.80 13.29
CA ASP A 768 40.29 -44.02 13.92
C ASP A 768 39.14 -44.92 14.41
N ARG A 769 38.10 -44.30 14.96
CA ARG A 769 36.92 -45.03 15.43
C ARG A 769 36.06 -45.58 14.30
N CYS A 770 35.88 -44.84 13.21
CA CYS A 770 35.13 -45.32 12.04
C CYS A 770 35.84 -46.51 11.40
N ASP A 771 37.17 -46.49 11.36
CA ASP A 771 37.97 -47.60 10.83
C ASP A 771 37.86 -48.83 11.74
N LEU A 772 38.01 -48.67 13.07
CA LEU A 772 37.78 -49.75 14.04
C LEU A 772 36.36 -50.34 13.97
N GLN A 773 35.34 -49.49 13.81
CA GLN A 773 33.95 -49.93 13.66
C GLN A 773 33.75 -50.69 12.35
N LYS A 774 34.38 -50.25 11.26
CA LYS A 774 34.31 -50.91 9.95
C LYS A 774 34.96 -52.28 10.00
N ASP A 775 36.12 -52.41 10.65
CA ASP A 775 36.81 -53.69 10.84
C ASP A 775 35.97 -54.64 11.69
N LYS A 776 35.32 -54.12 12.74
CA LYS A 776 34.39 -54.89 13.58
C LYS A 776 33.12 -55.31 12.83
N GLU A 777 32.60 -54.47 11.95
CA GLU A 777 31.44 -54.80 11.11
C GLU A 777 31.78 -55.85 10.05
N ILE A 778 32.99 -55.80 9.49
CA ILE A 778 33.52 -56.81 8.57
C ILE A 778 33.68 -58.16 9.30
N SER A 779 34.25 -58.16 10.51
CA SER A 779 34.43 -59.39 11.28
C SER A 779 33.11 -60.02 11.75
N LEU A 780 32.07 -59.19 11.94
CA LEU A 780 30.72 -59.63 12.33
C LEU A 780 29.80 -59.91 11.13
N GLY A 781 30.28 -59.79 9.89
CA GLY A 781 29.50 -60.06 8.68
C GLY A 781 28.33 -59.09 8.44
N VAL A 782 28.33 -57.91 9.07
CA VAL A 782 27.22 -56.94 9.02
C VAL A 782 27.13 -56.30 7.63
N THR A 783 26.06 -56.58 6.92
CA THR A 783 25.82 -56.06 5.57
C THR A 783 25.18 -54.66 5.60
N LYS A 784 25.14 -53.99 4.44
CA LYS A 784 24.40 -52.72 4.27
C LYS A 784 22.89 -52.88 4.46
N GLU A 785 22.36 -54.10 4.35
CA GLU A 785 20.92 -54.39 4.56
C GLU A 785 20.59 -54.56 6.02
N ASP A 786 21.47 -55.19 6.81
CA ASP A 786 21.29 -55.34 8.26
C ASP A 786 21.22 -53.99 8.97
N LYS A 787 21.98 -52.99 8.47
CA LYS A 787 21.97 -51.61 8.97
C LYS A 787 20.69 -50.82 8.66
N LYS A 788 19.72 -51.40 7.93
CA LYS A 788 18.42 -50.75 7.63
C LYS A 788 17.34 -51.05 8.66
N HIS A 789 17.56 -51.98 9.60
CA HIS A 789 16.61 -52.31 10.66
C HIS A 789 16.83 -51.44 11.91
N TYR A 790 15.73 -50.84 12.43
CA TYR A 790 15.76 -49.90 13.57
C TYR A 790 14.98 -50.45 14.77
N SER A 791 15.50 -50.29 15.98
CA SER A 791 14.73 -50.38 17.24
C SER A 791 14.46 -48.99 17.79
N TYR A 792 13.24 -48.73 18.27
CA TYR A 792 12.81 -47.43 18.79
C TYR A 792 12.29 -47.58 20.22
N ASP A 793 12.68 -46.68 21.12
CA ASP A 793 12.12 -46.60 22.47
C ASP A 793 10.78 -45.86 22.45
N LYS A 794 9.69 -46.57 22.78
CA LYS A 794 8.32 -46.04 22.78
C LYS A 794 8.09 -44.92 23.80
N ASN A 795 8.98 -44.75 24.79
CA ASN A 795 8.82 -43.80 25.89
C ASN A 795 9.51 -42.45 25.68
N ILE A 796 10.18 -42.22 24.54
CA ILE A 796 10.67 -40.88 24.18
C ILE A 796 9.47 -40.06 23.69
N ILE A 797 8.73 -39.51 24.65
CA ILE A 797 7.56 -38.66 24.47
C ILE A 797 7.92 -37.51 23.52
N LYS A 798 7.30 -37.51 22.34
CA LYS A 798 7.18 -36.33 21.48
C LYS A 798 6.37 -35.29 22.25
N LYS A 799 7.04 -34.43 23.03
CA LYS A 799 6.40 -33.22 23.55
C LYS A 799 6.06 -32.33 22.35
N ASP A 800 4.77 -32.34 21.97
CA ASP A 800 4.20 -31.31 21.11
C ASP A 800 4.26 -29.99 21.86
N ILE A 801 5.25 -29.16 21.50
CA ILE A 801 5.33 -27.78 21.97
C ILE A 801 5.33 -26.90 20.73
N ASN A 802 4.20 -26.24 20.55
CA ASN A 802 3.88 -25.41 19.40
C ASN A 802 4.24 -23.95 19.69
N HIS A 803 5.53 -23.66 19.86
CA HIS A 803 6.02 -22.28 19.87
C HIS A 803 6.94 -22.05 18.67
N LYS A 804 6.52 -21.15 17.76
CA LYS A 804 7.42 -20.44 16.84
C LYS A 804 8.10 -19.37 17.68
N VAL A 805 9.44 -19.29 17.60
CA VAL A 805 10.22 -18.33 18.38
C VAL A 805 10.20 -16.94 17.74
N TYR A 806 10.20 -16.90 16.40
CA TYR A 806 10.03 -15.67 15.62
C TYR A 806 8.78 -15.79 14.76
N GLN A 807 7.93 -14.76 14.75
CA GLN A 807 6.66 -14.83 14.03
C GLN A 807 6.56 -13.87 12.84
N LYS A 808 7.33 -12.76 12.78
CA LYS A 808 7.13 -11.72 11.72
C LYS A 808 8.34 -10.82 11.39
N VAL A 809 9.45 -11.34 10.84
CA VAL A 809 10.60 -10.52 10.37
C VAL A 809 11.04 -9.49 11.42
N GLU A 810 11.02 -9.89 12.68
CA GLU A 810 11.22 -9.03 13.84
C GLU A 810 12.62 -8.43 13.79
N GLY A 811 13.61 -9.16 13.28
CA GLY A 811 14.96 -8.64 13.08
C GLY A 811 15.01 -7.43 12.14
N LEU A 812 14.05 -7.29 11.22
CA LEU A 812 14.00 -6.12 10.34
C LEU A 812 13.37 -4.92 11.03
N LEU A 813 12.30 -5.11 11.80
CA LEU A 813 11.72 -4.05 12.63
C LEU A 813 12.79 -3.46 13.55
N ASN A 814 13.54 -4.32 14.23
CA ASN A 814 14.63 -3.90 15.11
C ASN A 814 15.80 -3.24 14.36
N ASN A 815 16.08 -3.62 13.11
CA ASN A 815 17.03 -2.85 12.31
C ASN A 815 16.52 -1.45 11.97
N ILE A 816 15.22 -1.30 11.71
CA ILE A 816 14.63 0.00 11.37
C ILE A 816 14.59 0.92 12.59
N TYR A 817 14.19 0.41 13.75
CA TYR A 817 14.07 1.20 14.98
C TYR A 817 15.39 1.36 15.71
N PHE A 818 16.18 0.30 15.80
CA PHE A 818 17.33 0.20 16.71
C PHE A 818 18.67 0.08 16.01
N ASN A 819 18.68 0.04 14.66
CA ASN A 819 19.87 -0.18 13.84
C ASN A 819 20.64 -1.46 14.23
N ILE A 820 19.91 -2.45 14.76
CA ILE A 820 20.47 -3.73 15.17
C ILE A 820 20.75 -4.58 13.92
N GLU A 821 21.96 -5.14 13.82
CA GLU A 821 22.26 -6.13 12.80
C GLU A 821 21.46 -7.43 13.04
N PRO A 822 21.05 -8.18 12.00
CA PRO A 822 20.17 -9.34 12.19
C PRO A 822 20.75 -10.39 13.13
N LEU A 823 22.07 -10.57 13.08
CA LEU A 823 22.79 -11.51 13.94
C LEU A 823 22.85 -11.02 15.39
N ASP A 824 22.97 -9.71 15.62
CA ASP A 824 22.96 -9.09 16.95
C ASP A 824 21.54 -9.04 17.56
N PHE A 825 20.48 -8.98 16.74
CA PHE A 825 19.08 -9.03 17.18
C PHE A 825 18.76 -10.36 17.86
N ILE A 826 19.16 -11.46 17.23
CA ILE A 826 19.03 -12.81 17.79
C ILE A 826 19.67 -12.86 19.18
N VAL A 827 20.76 -12.13 19.42
CA VAL A 827 21.47 -12.11 20.71
C VAL A 827 20.76 -11.28 21.80
N ARG A 828 19.87 -10.32 21.45
CA ARG A 828 19.29 -9.32 22.38
C ARG A 828 17.83 -9.53 22.81
N VAL A 829 16.99 -10.25 22.05
CA VAL A 829 15.57 -10.49 22.41
C VAL A 829 15.41 -11.16 23.79
N ASN A 830 16.45 -11.79 24.30
CA ASN A 830 16.39 -12.59 25.51
C ASN A 830 16.99 -11.94 26.76
N HIS A 831 17.12 -10.60 26.78
CA HIS A 831 17.30 -9.87 28.04
C HIS A 831 15.99 -9.37 28.67
N TYR A 832 14.82 -9.67 28.09
CA TYR A 832 13.54 -9.46 28.75
C TYR A 832 13.08 -10.71 29.51
N PRO A 833 13.09 -10.71 30.85
CA PRO A 833 12.24 -11.59 31.62
C PRO A 833 10.81 -11.04 31.58
N GLY A 834 9.90 -11.76 30.93
CA GLY A 834 8.47 -11.52 31.08
C GLY A 834 7.84 -10.69 29.96
N SER A 835 6.89 -11.33 29.29
CA SER A 835 5.77 -10.68 28.63
C SER A 835 5.04 -9.75 29.62
N SER A 836 5.24 -8.44 29.50
CA SER A 836 4.23 -7.45 29.87
C SER A 836 3.79 -6.77 28.57
N GLY A 837 2.49 -6.91 28.28
CA GLY A 837 1.90 -6.57 26.99
C GLY A 837 2.08 -5.13 26.55
N ILE A 838 2.11 -4.98 25.23
CA ILE A 838 1.59 -3.82 24.49
C ILE A 838 0.63 -4.37 23.45
#